data_AF-A0A924MEG1-F1
#
_entry.id   AF-A0A924MEG1-F1
#
_cell.length_a   1.000
_cell.length_b   1.000
_cell.length_c   1.000
_cell.angle_alpha   90.00
_cell.angle_beta   90.00
_cell.angle_gamma   90.00
#
_symmetry.space_group_name_H-M   'P 1'
#
loop_
_entity.id
_entity.type
_entity.pdbx_description
1 polymer ?
#
loop_
_entity_poly.entity_id
_entity_poly.type
_entity_poly.pdbx_seq_one_letter_code
_entity_poly.pdbx_strand_id
1 'polypeptide(L)'
;FKNGGGGIKARLASSLIKNNKFIGLNGSSGLFIIDALNGIGDASRLTIDNNLSTSVQTCGFLYLGVCYSFSSSTIGGINIGGFASLPLQNLVISNNSLYLGRGRGINVQPQSSVSNPTRIFNNMVAYTGQGTAALRIDGANVEVYHNTFADSTNAPNSLVELNAGNINFRNNIVAKGLAGSTYSFSGNNVSISNAHLATLTSNYNSFFNTDTLKIFLNSSNNLSLNQWKQTTTKDANSTIASPSFKNIKTDLHVDNFKRGAVSYYASGAPIVYITKDIDDSSRNTTNPCIGADEFTLINLDAGAEALASVASPLPIGITALNATIKNFGTTPITSAQVNWSVNGVVQTPVAYAGNLATGSVSNVPLGSFNFSETINYTIALWVSNPNGGADLNKTNDTAYANVKPALCGNYTIGGTTPNFTTPKAAINYLNDAGVTCAVTFNIRNGIYIEADTLYQIAGASAVNNITFQSEAGDSSLVKISQTDGFTGADYVLKLIGTDFVNFKKITFERTIGVGYYLNVAALVNMSTNNSFTNCSFITSGTGIHFANNNIYSANYINSKDSANIFTNNSFVGGQQAILFTGISNALLNGVKINNNTFKKFTGNGSDNYDKYVISLSYAKNIEVNNNIVDSIIQGFNGGGIYVANSIGRGSVSGNNIVKRKSSNGINLDYVSGGNTFAEAFTVANNMVQLDSTILGNALLANIGSNVKILHNTLLNNNTSTFSAALRLNINGVPVIKDTIRNNIFAAINGGIAYYSTAGNTQYFSSHNNIYATGTSIFSRYSNTVYNTLASLQTASGMEAGSKNINPLFISNTNLHVGEGALNGAAPTYINTDIDGNPRSLTTPTMGADELVIN
;
A
#
# COMPACT_ATOMS: atom_id res chain seq x y z
N PHE A 1 -23.45 -42.63 -19.59
CA PHE A 1 -24.59 -42.48 -18.64
C PHE A 1 -25.14 -41.04 -18.72
N LYS A 2 -26.46 -40.83 -18.79
CA LYS A 2 -27.15 -39.51 -18.75
C LYS A 2 -28.37 -39.57 -17.81
N ASN A 3 -28.29 -38.84 -16.69
CA ASN A 3 -29.33 -38.37 -15.74
C ASN A 3 -30.34 -39.36 -15.09
N GLY A 4 -30.53 -39.19 -13.78
CA GLY A 4 -31.54 -39.89 -12.95
C GLY A 4 -30.96 -40.29 -11.59
N GLY A 5 -31.23 -39.50 -10.54
CA GLY A 5 -30.64 -39.64 -9.21
C GLY A 5 -30.69 -41.06 -8.64
N GLY A 6 -29.51 -41.65 -8.45
CA GLY A 6 -29.33 -42.99 -7.90
C GLY A 6 -28.06 -43.60 -8.49
N GLY A 7 -26.94 -43.51 -7.78
CA GLY A 7 -25.68 -44.10 -8.25
C GLY A 7 -25.84 -45.62 -8.47
N ILE A 8 -25.29 -46.13 -9.57
CA ILE A 8 -25.34 -47.57 -9.86
C ILE A 8 -24.44 -48.28 -8.86
N LYS A 9 -25.02 -49.16 -8.05
CA LYS A 9 -24.27 -50.13 -7.24
C LYS A 9 -23.84 -51.30 -8.11
N ALA A 10 -22.54 -51.42 -8.38
CA ALA A 10 -21.98 -52.53 -9.15
C ALA A 10 -20.98 -53.33 -8.31
N ARG A 11 -20.91 -54.65 -8.53
CA ARG A 11 -19.80 -55.51 -8.07
C ARG A 11 -18.81 -55.69 -9.22
N LEU A 12 -17.52 -55.53 -8.95
CA LEU A 12 -16.47 -55.73 -9.96
C LEU A 12 -16.18 -57.23 -10.09
N ALA A 13 -16.43 -57.79 -11.28
CA ALA A 13 -15.96 -59.11 -11.66
C ALA A 13 -14.53 -59.09 -12.27
N SER A 14 -14.04 -57.89 -12.63
CA SER A 14 -12.72 -57.66 -13.25
C SER A 14 -12.00 -56.49 -12.59
N SER A 15 -10.67 -56.51 -12.63
CA SER A 15 -9.82 -55.47 -12.06
C SER A 15 -9.53 -54.31 -13.03
N LEU A 16 -10.43 -54.07 -13.99
CA LEU A 16 -10.27 -53.09 -15.07
C LEU A 16 -11.55 -52.26 -15.28
N ILE A 17 -11.42 -50.93 -15.25
CA ILE A 17 -12.45 -49.94 -15.59
C ILE A 17 -11.92 -49.11 -16.76
N LYS A 18 -12.33 -49.43 -17.98
CA LYS A 18 -11.77 -48.85 -19.20
C LYS A 18 -12.82 -48.34 -20.19
N ASN A 19 -12.52 -47.27 -20.92
CA ASN A 19 -13.31 -46.73 -22.05
C ASN A 19 -14.74 -46.26 -21.68
N ASN A 20 -14.96 -45.76 -20.46
CA ASN A 20 -16.27 -45.26 -20.04
C ASN A 20 -16.44 -43.76 -20.33
N LYS A 21 -17.66 -43.36 -20.74
CA LYS A 21 -18.03 -41.95 -20.96
C LYS A 21 -19.16 -41.50 -20.03
N PHE A 22 -18.87 -40.49 -19.22
CA PHE A 22 -19.79 -39.85 -18.27
C PHE A 22 -20.09 -38.43 -18.73
N ILE A 23 -21.36 -38.09 -18.93
CA ILE A 23 -21.77 -36.79 -19.48
C ILE A 23 -22.95 -36.25 -18.67
N GLY A 24 -22.85 -35.01 -18.18
CA GLY A 24 -23.99 -34.28 -17.61
C GLY A 24 -24.55 -34.91 -16.33
N LEU A 25 -23.68 -35.41 -15.45
CA LEU A 25 -24.09 -35.93 -14.15
C LEU A 25 -24.47 -34.76 -13.20
N ASN A 26 -25.75 -34.70 -12.83
CA ASN A 26 -26.32 -33.78 -11.85
C ASN A 26 -26.97 -34.61 -10.72
N GLY A 27 -26.48 -34.50 -9.48
CA GLY A 27 -26.87 -35.38 -8.36
C GLY A 27 -25.82 -36.47 -8.08
N SER A 28 -26.15 -37.45 -7.21
CA SER A 28 -25.28 -38.51 -6.63
C SER A 28 -24.26 -39.17 -7.59
N SER A 29 -23.23 -39.84 -7.05
CA SER A 29 -22.12 -40.43 -7.82
C SER A 29 -22.56 -41.29 -9.02
N GLY A 30 -21.85 -41.20 -10.14
CA GLY A 30 -22.21 -41.91 -11.40
C GLY A 30 -22.14 -43.42 -11.29
N LEU A 31 -20.98 -43.96 -10.91
CA LEU A 31 -20.74 -45.37 -10.62
C LEU A 31 -20.26 -45.51 -9.16
N PHE A 32 -21.03 -46.21 -8.34
CA PHE A 32 -20.77 -46.39 -6.91
C PHE A 32 -20.52 -47.86 -6.62
N ILE A 33 -19.27 -48.29 -6.52
CA ILE A 33 -18.94 -49.71 -6.38
C ILE A 33 -18.91 -50.04 -4.89
N ILE A 34 -20.02 -50.60 -4.39
CA ILE A 34 -20.12 -51.12 -3.01
C ILE A 34 -19.85 -52.61 -3.07
N ASP A 35 -19.01 -53.08 -2.14
CA ASP A 35 -18.87 -54.51 -1.80
C ASP A 35 -17.93 -55.32 -2.71
N ALA A 36 -16.67 -54.89 -2.80
CA ALA A 36 -15.57 -55.71 -3.35
C ALA A 36 -15.02 -56.75 -2.35
N LEU A 37 -15.56 -56.84 -1.12
CA LEU A 37 -14.87 -57.49 0.00
C LEU A 37 -15.23 -58.96 0.27
N ASN A 38 -16.27 -59.52 -0.36
CA ASN A 38 -16.68 -60.90 -0.08
C ASN A 38 -16.52 -61.90 -1.24
N GLY A 39 -15.72 -61.59 -2.27
CA GLY A 39 -15.56 -62.57 -3.36
C GLY A 39 -14.49 -62.30 -4.43
N ILE A 40 -13.61 -61.30 -4.26
CA ILE A 40 -12.52 -61.08 -5.21
C ILE A 40 -11.26 -61.71 -4.62
N GLY A 41 -10.99 -62.95 -5.02
CA GLY A 41 -9.65 -63.51 -4.91
C GLY A 41 -8.67 -62.57 -5.61
N ASP A 42 -7.63 -62.15 -4.89
CA ASP A 42 -6.50 -61.40 -5.42
C ASP A 42 -6.84 -60.03 -6.07
N ALA A 43 -7.30 -59.07 -5.26
CA ALA A 43 -7.50 -57.66 -5.65
C ALA A 43 -6.17 -56.88 -5.89
N SER A 44 -5.13 -57.54 -6.40
CA SER A 44 -3.76 -57.04 -6.49
C SER A 44 -3.47 -56.11 -7.68
N ARG A 45 -4.46 -55.80 -8.55
CA ARG A 45 -4.26 -54.98 -9.77
C ARG A 45 -5.52 -54.25 -10.29
N LEU A 46 -5.98 -53.15 -9.66
CA LEU A 46 -7.03 -52.30 -10.26
C LEU A 46 -6.45 -51.32 -11.29
N THR A 47 -7.01 -51.29 -12.50
CA THR A 47 -6.65 -50.33 -13.56
C THR A 47 -7.88 -49.50 -13.96
N ILE A 48 -7.76 -48.17 -13.94
CA ILE A 48 -8.77 -47.21 -14.38
C ILE A 48 -8.18 -46.45 -15.56
N ASP A 49 -8.60 -46.81 -16.77
CA ASP A 49 -7.93 -46.41 -18.01
C ASP A 49 -8.86 -45.78 -19.04
N ASN A 50 -8.45 -44.72 -19.72
CA ASN A 50 -9.18 -44.14 -20.87
C ASN A 50 -10.65 -43.82 -20.59
N ASN A 51 -10.96 -43.20 -19.44
CA ASN A 51 -12.33 -42.76 -19.13
C ASN A 51 -12.47 -41.26 -19.39
N LEU A 52 -13.63 -40.85 -19.92
CA LEU A 52 -13.97 -39.47 -20.24
C LEU A 52 -15.14 -39.00 -19.36
N SER A 53 -14.96 -37.85 -18.71
CA SER A 53 -16.00 -37.17 -17.94
C SER A 53 -16.15 -35.73 -18.41
N THR A 54 -17.38 -35.32 -18.73
CA THR A 54 -17.71 -33.94 -19.16
C THR A 54 -18.93 -33.42 -18.41
N SER A 55 -18.92 -32.14 -18.04
CA SER A 55 -20.08 -31.41 -17.47
C SER A 55 -20.68 -32.03 -16.19
N VAL A 56 -19.84 -32.52 -15.28
CA VAL A 56 -20.26 -33.09 -13.99
C VAL A 56 -20.35 -32.00 -12.91
N GLN A 57 -21.54 -31.62 -12.45
CA GLN A 57 -21.69 -30.44 -11.58
C GLN A 57 -21.57 -30.71 -10.08
N THR A 58 -22.04 -31.87 -9.57
CA THR A 58 -22.22 -32.03 -8.11
C THR A 58 -21.81 -33.37 -7.49
N CYS A 59 -21.48 -34.44 -8.23
CA CYS A 59 -20.94 -35.68 -7.64
C CYS A 59 -19.93 -36.41 -8.55
N GLY A 60 -19.03 -37.21 -7.97
CA GLY A 60 -17.98 -37.91 -8.73
C GLY A 60 -18.50 -39.10 -9.52
N PHE A 61 -17.88 -39.37 -10.66
CA PHE A 61 -18.37 -40.42 -11.56
C PHE A 61 -17.88 -41.82 -11.16
N LEU A 62 -16.80 -41.95 -10.39
CA LEU A 62 -16.32 -43.23 -9.88
C LEU A 62 -15.97 -43.13 -8.40
N TYR A 63 -16.65 -43.93 -7.57
CA TYR A 63 -16.34 -44.06 -6.15
C TYR A 63 -16.12 -45.52 -5.76
N LEU A 64 -15.01 -45.76 -5.05
CA LEU A 64 -14.62 -47.04 -4.46
C LEU A 64 -14.39 -46.81 -2.94
N GLY A 65 -15.32 -47.27 -2.09
CA GLY A 65 -15.30 -46.96 -0.65
C GLY A 65 -16.41 -47.65 0.16
N VAL A 66 -16.26 -47.71 1.49
CA VAL A 66 -17.40 -47.97 2.40
C VAL A 66 -18.29 -46.73 2.45
N CYS A 67 -19.60 -46.95 2.47
CA CYS A 67 -20.61 -45.91 2.38
C CYS A 67 -20.79 -45.19 3.72
N TYR A 68 -19.81 -44.39 4.17
CA TYR A 68 -20.00 -43.49 5.31
C TYR A 68 -19.39 -42.10 5.03
N SER A 69 -20.30 -41.11 4.94
CA SER A 69 -20.09 -39.69 5.24
C SER A 69 -19.00 -38.91 4.47
N PHE A 70 -19.17 -38.72 3.16
CA PHE A 70 -18.67 -37.50 2.50
C PHE A 70 -19.87 -36.67 2.04
N SER A 71 -19.87 -35.38 2.38
CA SER A 71 -20.83 -34.42 1.81
C SER A 71 -20.68 -34.44 0.28
N SER A 72 -21.79 -34.48 -0.45
CA SER A 72 -21.80 -34.55 -1.93
C SER A 72 -20.93 -33.47 -2.60
N SER A 73 -20.66 -32.36 -1.90
CA SER A 73 -19.82 -31.25 -2.33
C SER A 73 -18.32 -31.55 -2.54
N THR A 74 -17.77 -32.70 -2.11
CA THR A 74 -16.31 -32.97 -2.18
C THR A 74 -15.88 -33.96 -3.26
N ILE A 75 -16.82 -34.65 -3.92
CA ILE A 75 -16.51 -35.74 -4.85
C ILE A 75 -16.84 -35.28 -6.27
N GLY A 76 -15.83 -35.18 -7.16
CA GLY A 76 -15.99 -34.65 -8.53
C GLY A 76 -15.60 -35.62 -9.64
N GLY A 77 -14.53 -36.41 -9.47
CA GLY A 77 -14.01 -37.33 -10.49
C GLY A 77 -13.86 -38.77 -9.98
N ILE A 78 -12.61 -39.26 -9.93
CA ILE A 78 -12.23 -40.59 -9.42
C ILE A 78 -11.91 -40.46 -7.93
N ASN A 79 -12.63 -41.19 -7.09
CA ASN A 79 -12.39 -41.20 -5.64
C ASN A 79 -12.23 -42.63 -5.12
N ILE A 80 -11.09 -42.89 -4.50
CA ILE A 80 -10.72 -44.17 -3.89
C ILE A 80 -10.37 -43.87 -2.44
N GLY A 81 -11.29 -44.17 -1.51
CA GLY A 81 -11.15 -43.81 -0.10
C GLY A 81 -12.13 -44.52 0.85
N GLY A 82 -11.79 -44.55 2.15
CA GLY A 82 -12.67 -45.06 3.21
C GLY A 82 -12.31 -46.43 3.80
N PHE A 83 -11.30 -47.13 3.30
CA PHE A 83 -10.86 -48.40 3.87
C PHE A 83 -9.53 -48.24 4.60
N ALA A 84 -9.53 -48.34 5.93
CA ALA A 84 -8.30 -48.43 6.73
C ALA A 84 -7.51 -49.74 6.48
N SER A 85 -8.01 -50.63 5.60
CA SER A 85 -7.55 -52.02 5.48
C SER A 85 -7.63 -52.62 4.06
N LEU A 86 -7.73 -51.83 2.97
CA LEU A 86 -7.66 -52.40 1.61
C LEU A 86 -6.21 -52.44 1.10
N PRO A 87 -5.62 -53.63 0.87
CA PRO A 87 -4.34 -53.76 0.20
C PRO A 87 -4.52 -53.67 -1.33
N LEU A 88 -4.94 -52.50 -1.84
CA LEU A 88 -4.85 -52.22 -3.28
C LEU A 88 -3.38 -52.01 -3.64
N GLN A 89 -2.66 -53.12 -3.80
CA GLN A 89 -1.33 -53.12 -4.37
C GLN A 89 -1.45 -52.80 -5.87
N ASN A 90 -0.53 -52.00 -6.43
CA ASN A 90 -0.42 -51.81 -7.88
C ASN A 90 -1.67 -51.19 -8.58
N LEU A 91 -2.33 -50.21 -7.93
CA LEU A 91 -3.39 -49.40 -8.55
C LEU A 91 -2.82 -48.57 -9.71
N VAL A 92 -3.48 -48.59 -10.87
CA VAL A 92 -3.14 -47.78 -12.04
C VAL A 92 -4.31 -46.89 -12.42
N ILE A 93 -4.08 -45.58 -12.54
CA ILE A 93 -5.03 -44.59 -13.07
C ILE A 93 -4.36 -43.92 -14.26
N SER A 94 -4.81 -44.25 -15.47
CA SER A 94 -4.15 -43.79 -16.70
C SER A 94 -5.10 -43.26 -17.76
N ASN A 95 -4.61 -42.34 -18.59
CA ASN A 95 -5.29 -41.89 -19.80
C ASN A 95 -6.71 -41.32 -19.59
N ASN A 96 -7.05 -40.85 -18.38
CA ASN A 96 -8.39 -40.34 -18.10
C ASN A 96 -8.50 -38.84 -18.41
N SER A 97 -9.62 -38.43 -19.02
CA SER A 97 -9.95 -37.03 -19.33
C SER A 97 -11.14 -36.57 -18.49
N LEU A 98 -10.88 -35.76 -17.46
CA LEU A 98 -11.85 -35.42 -16.42
C LEU A 98 -12.14 -33.90 -16.40
N TYR A 99 -13.29 -33.48 -16.93
CA TYR A 99 -13.73 -32.09 -16.95
C TYR A 99 -14.89 -31.88 -15.98
N LEU A 100 -14.58 -31.28 -14.82
CA LEU A 100 -15.41 -31.30 -13.62
C LEU A 100 -15.94 -29.91 -13.27
N GLY A 101 -17.15 -29.80 -12.74
CA GLY A 101 -17.74 -28.54 -12.29
C GLY A 101 -17.35 -28.17 -10.86
N ARG A 102 -17.22 -29.14 -9.95
CA ARG A 102 -16.87 -28.96 -8.52
C ARG A 102 -16.19 -30.22 -7.95
N GLY A 103 -15.72 -30.16 -6.70
CA GLY A 103 -15.19 -31.31 -5.95
C GLY A 103 -13.73 -31.66 -6.29
N ARG A 104 -13.28 -32.86 -5.92
CA ARG A 104 -11.92 -33.37 -6.23
C ARG A 104 -11.86 -34.15 -7.55
N GLY A 105 -10.75 -34.01 -8.27
CA GLY A 105 -10.49 -34.68 -9.54
C GLY A 105 -10.15 -36.15 -9.37
N ILE A 106 -8.90 -36.44 -9.04
CA ILE A 106 -8.41 -37.76 -8.63
C ILE A 106 -8.10 -37.67 -7.14
N ASN A 107 -8.80 -38.46 -6.32
CA ASN A 107 -8.60 -38.55 -4.88
C ASN A 107 -8.26 -39.98 -4.50
N VAL A 108 -7.06 -40.23 -3.98
CA VAL A 108 -6.61 -41.57 -3.63
C VAL A 108 -6.03 -41.62 -2.23
N GLN A 109 -6.37 -42.68 -1.49
CA GLN A 109 -5.75 -43.05 -0.22
C GLN A 109 -5.25 -44.50 -0.28
N PRO A 110 -4.19 -44.80 -1.04
CA PRO A 110 -3.73 -46.17 -1.24
C PRO A 110 -2.98 -46.72 -0.02
N GLN A 111 -3.03 -48.04 0.17
CA GLN A 111 -2.08 -48.80 0.99
C GLN A 111 -1.04 -49.48 0.09
N SER A 112 -0.24 -48.67 -0.62
CA SER A 112 0.82 -49.15 -1.51
C SER A 112 2.13 -49.45 -0.75
N SER A 113 2.87 -50.44 -1.23
CA SER A 113 4.25 -50.72 -0.82
C SER A 113 5.24 -50.12 -1.81
N VAL A 114 6.52 -50.01 -1.43
CA VAL A 114 7.60 -49.59 -2.34
C VAL A 114 7.74 -50.54 -3.53
N SER A 115 7.46 -51.84 -3.34
CA SER A 115 7.50 -52.85 -4.40
C SER A 115 6.35 -52.77 -5.40
N ASN A 116 5.20 -52.21 -5.00
CA ASN A 116 3.98 -52.12 -5.80
C ASN A 116 3.30 -50.75 -5.62
N PRO A 117 3.91 -49.66 -6.14
CA PRO A 117 3.38 -48.31 -5.98
C PRO A 117 2.06 -48.12 -6.73
N THR A 118 1.25 -47.17 -6.27
CA THR A 118 0.12 -46.64 -7.05
C THR A 118 0.66 -45.76 -8.16
N ARG A 119 0.18 -45.93 -9.40
CA ARG A 119 0.62 -45.16 -10.57
C ARG A 119 -0.52 -44.32 -11.13
N ILE A 120 -0.27 -43.03 -11.30
CA ILE A 120 -1.21 -42.06 -11.86
C ILE A 120 -0.50 -41.36 -13.01
N PHE A 121 -0.88 -41.63 -14.26
CA PHE A 121 -0.19 -41.04 -15.41
C PHE A 121 -1.05 -40.77 -16.63
N ASN A 122 -0.62 -39.87 -17.51
CA ASN A 122 -1.36 -39.49 -18.72
C ASN A 122 -2.80 -39.02 -18.46
N ASN A 123 -3.12 -38.49 -17.28
CA ASN A 123 -4.47 -38.00 -17.00
C ASN A 123 -4.56 -36.50 -17.29
N MET A 124 -5.66 -36.08 -17.91
CA MET A 124 -6.06 -34.70 -18.06
C MET A 124 -7.20 -34.40 -17.09
N VAL A 125 -7.03 -33.45 -16.18
CA VAL A 125 -8.04 -33.11 -15.17
C VAL A 125 -8.20 -31.60 -15.11
N ALA A 126 -9.40 -31.11 -15.44
CA ALA A 126 -9.72 -29.69 -15.42
C ALA A 126 -11.00 -29.36 -14.67
N TYR A 127 -10.99 -28.18 -14.04
CA TYR A 127 -12.18 -27.59 -13.45
C TYR A 127 -12.82 -26.53 -14.36
N THR A 128 -14.12 -26.66 -14.52
CA THR A 128 -15.03 -25.76 -15.25
C THR A 128 -15.87 -24.89 -14.30
N GLY A 129 -15.82 -25.16 -12.99
CA GLY A 129 -16.40 -24.38 -11.87
C GLY A 129 -15.52 -24.50 -10.61
N GLN A 130 -15.99 -24.14 -9.41
CA GLN A 130 -15.16 -24.12 -8.19
C GLN A 130 -14.72 -25.54 -7.75
N GLY A 131 -13.52 -25.95 -8.17
CA GLY A 131 -12.87 -27.18 -7.75
C GLY A 131 -12.24 -27.10 -6.36
N THR A 132 -12.00 -28.25 -5.74
CA THR A 132 -11.26 -28.35 -4.47
C THR A 132 -9.78 -28.68 -4.70
N ALA A 133 -9.49 -29.77 -5.41
CA ALA A 133 -8.13 -30.22 -5.77
C ALA A 133 -8.19 -31.24 -6.91
N ALA A 134 -7.52 -30.97 -8.03
CA ALA A 134 -7.54 -31.83 -9.23
C ALA A 134 -6.82 -33.16 -8.97
N LEU A 135 -5.83 -33.14 -8.08
CA LEU A 135 -5.23 -34.34 -7.51
C LEU A 135 -5.11 -34.18 -5.99
N ARG A 136 -5.52 -35.20 -5.25
CA ARG A 136 -5.26 -35.32 -3.82
C ARG A 136 -4.79 -36.73 -3.49
N ILE A 137 -3.67 -36.80 -2.80
CA ILE A 137 -3.03 -38.05 -2.36
C ILE A 137 -2.96 -38.04 -0.84
N ASP A 138 -3.71 -38.93 -0.20
CA ASP A 138 -3.74 -39.11 1.25
C ASP A 138 -3.05 -40.42 1.70
N GLY A 139 -2.42 -41.18 0.78
CA GLY A 139 -1.66 -42.41 1.07
C GLY A 139 -0.28 -42.45 0.39
N ALA A 140 0.66 -43.24 0.94
CA ALA A 140 2.07 -43.21 0.55
C ALA A 140 2.43 -44.13 -0.64
N ASN A 141 3.63 -43.98 -1.20
CA ASN A 141 4.17 -44.78 -2.33
C ASN A 141 3.37 -44.59 -3.62
N VAL A 142 3.32 -43.35 -4.13
CA VAL A 142 2.56 -42.96 -5.32
C VAL A 142 3.48 -42.34 -6.37
N GLU A 143 3.36 -42.83 -7.60
CA GLU A 143 4.03 -42.32 -8.79
C GLU A 143 3.05 -41.50 -9.63
N VAL A 144 3.36 -40.24 -9.86
CA VAL A 144 2.52 -39.27 -10.58
C VAL A 144 3.33 -38.70 -11.74
N TYR A 145 3.08 -39.22 -12.94
CA TYR A 145 3.87 -38.90 -14.13
C TYR A 145 3.03 -38.41 -15.28
N HIS A 146 3.49 -37.41 -16.04
CA HIS A 146 2.85 -37.03 -17.30
C HIS A 146 1.34 -36.74 -17.15
N ASN A 147 0.92 -36.05 -16.09
CA ASN A 147 -0.48 -35.61 -15.97
C ASN A 147 -0.60 -34.11 -16.25
N THR A 148 -1.77 -33.69 -16.70
CA THR A 148 -2.12 -32.29 -16.92
C THR A 148 -3.27 -31.92 -15.99
N PHE A 149 -3.00 -31.09 -15.00
CA PHE A 149 -3.95 -30.57 -14.03
C PHE A 149 -4.20 -29.10 -14.28
N ALA A 150 -5.46 -28.69 -14.43
CA ALA A 150 -5.77 -27.31 -14.74
C ALA A 150 -7.04 -26.77 -14.05
N ASP A 151 -7.05 -25.48 -13.76
CA ASP A 151 -8.16 -24.80 -13.08
C ASP A 151 -8.53 -23.51 -13.82
N SER A 152 -9.72 -23.49 -14.43
CA SER A 152 -10.29 -22.29 -15.05
C SER A 152 -10.96 -21.35 -14.05
N THR A 153 -10.82 -21.59 -12.75
CA THR A 153 -11.42 -20.80 -11.68
C THR A 153 -10.39 -20.30 -10.68
N ASN A 154 -10.77 -19.28 -9.91
CA ASN A 154 -9.96 -18.69 -8.86
C ASN A 154 -10.30 -19.32 -7.50
N ALA A 155 -10.23 -20.65 -7.43
CA ALA A 155 -10.50 -21.37 -6.19
C ALA A 155 -9.36 -21.14 -5.18
N PRO A 156 -9.67 -20.90 -3.89
CA PRO A 156 -8.67 -20.57 -2.87
C PRO A 156 -7.76 -21.76 -2.48
N ASN A 157 -8.15 -22.99 -2.82
CA ASN A 157 -7.43 -24.21 -2.47
C ASN A 157 -6.31 -24.55 -3.46
N SER A 158 -5.37 -25.40 -3.03
CA SER A 158 -4.31 -25.92 -3.87
C SER A 158 -4.84 -26.81 -4.99
N LEU A 159 -4.29 -26.72 -6.21
CA LEU A 159 -4.73 -27.57 -7.32
C LEU A 159 -4.29 -29.03 -7.14
N VAL A 160 -3.13 -29.26 -6.54
CA VAL A 160 -2.58 -30.58 -6.20
C VAL A 160 -2.27 -30.62 -4.70
N GLU A 161 -2.78 -31.63 -4.00
CA GLU A 161 -2.56 -31.85 -2.57
C GLU A 161 -1.79 -33.16 -2.34
N LEU A 162 -0.56 -33.05 -1.82
CA LEU A 162 0.33 -34.17 -1.51
C LEU A 162 0.40 -34.37 0.01
N ASN A 163 -0.52 -35.15 0.57
CA ASN A 163 -0.72 -35.28 2.02
C ASN A 163 -0.08 -36.56 2.61
N ALA A 164 0.79 -37.24 1.88
CA ALA A 164 1.47 -38.46 2.32
C ALA A 164 2.94 -38.53 1.83
N GLY A 165 3.73 -39.46 2.39
CA GLY A 165 5.13 -39.66 2.05
C GLY A 165 5.38 -40.56 0.83
N ASN A 166 6.64 -40.62 0.38
CA ASN A 166 7.12 -41.42 -0.76
C ASN A 166 6.32 -41.16 -2.05
N ILE A 167 6.25 -39.90 -2.47
CA ILE A 167 5.58 -39.51 -3.72
C ILE A 167 6.65 -39.16 -4.75
N ASN A 168 6.50 -39.67 -5.98
CA ASN A 168 7.31 -39.25 -7.12
C ASN A 168 6.45 -38.46 -8.11
N PHE A 169 6.65 -37.15 -8.19
CA PHE A 169 5.85 -36.21 -8.96
C PHE A 169 6.70 -35.61 -10.09
N ARG A 170 6.61 -36.15 -11.31
CA ARG A 170 7.45 -35.71 -12.44
C ARG A 170 6.68 -35.52 -13.73
N ASN A 171 7.19 -34.68 -14.62
CA ASN A 171 6.62 -34.46 -15.96
C ASN A 171 5.15 -34.01 -15.94
N ASN A 172 4.66 -33.37 -14.88
CA ASN A 172 3.27 -32.93 -14.80
C ASN A 172 3.14 -31.44 -15.18
N ILE A 173 2.04 -31.08 -15.85
CA ILE A 173 1.60 -29.69 -16.00
C ILE A 173 0.59 -29.39 -14.89
N VAL A 174 0.80 -28.31 -14.13
CA VAL A 174 -0.12 -27.84 -13.09
C VAL A 174 -0.42 -26.36 -13.31
N ALA A 175 -1.57 -26.04 -13.91
CA ALA A 175 -1.91 -24.68 -14.32
C ALA A 175 -3.14 -24.14 -13.56
N LYS A 176 -2.94 -23.12 -12.73
CA LYS A 176 -3.97 -22.52 -11.87
C LYS A 176 -4.16 -21.04 -12.17
N GLY A 177 -5.36 -20.53 -11.89
CA GLY A 177 -5.66 -19.10 -11.98
C GLY A 177 -5.95 -18.63 -13.41
N LEU A 178 -6.59 -19.49 -14.22
CA LEU A 178 -6.80 -19.21 -15.64
C LEU A 178 -8.05 -18.37 -15.94
N ALA A 179 -8.71 -17.86 -14.90
CA ALA A 179 -9.83 -16.92 -15.01
C ALA A 179 -9.33 -15.47 -14.98
N GLY A 180 -9.70 -14.66 -15.97
CA GLY A 180 -9.46 -13.21 -16.01
C GLY A 180 -10.30 -12.41 -15.00
N SER A 181 -10.55 -12.94 -13.80
CA SER A 181 -11.39 -12.28 -12.78
C SER A 181 -10.61 -11.18 -12.05
N THR A 182 -11.31 -10.12 -11.67
CA THR A 182 -10.84 -9.00 -10.85
C THR A 182 -10.66 -9.31 -9.35
N TYR A 183 -10.94 -10.54 -8.89
CA TYR A 183 -10.81 -10.94 -7.48
C TYR A 183 -9.46 -11.62 -7.19
N SER A 184 -8.77 -11.19 -6.13
CA SER A 184 -7.42 -11.63 -5.73
C SER A 184 -7.34 -12.97 -4.99
N PHE A 185 -8.06 -14.00 -5.44
CA PHE A 185 -7.99 -15.34 -4.81
C PHE A 185 -7.35 -16.38 -5.72
N SER A 186 -6.02 -16.50 -5.70
CA SER A 186 -5.31 -17.67 -6.23
C SER A 186 -4.84 -18.53 -5.06
N GLY A 187 -5.32 -19.77 -4.95
CA GLY A 187 -4.66 -20.80 -4.15
C GLY A 187 -3.32 -21.24 -4.77
N ASN A 188 -2.67 -22.25 -4.18
CA ASN A 188 -1.36 -22.73 -4.65
C ASN A 188 -1.47 -23.73 -5.82
N ASN A 189 -0.40 -23.95 -6.60
CA ASN A 189 -0.38 -25.08 -7.55
C ASN A 189 -0.31 -26.41 -6.80
N VAL A 190 0.63 -26.52 -5.86
CA VAL A 190 0.89 -27.74 -5.10
C VAL A 190 0.96 -27.40 -3.61
N SER A 191 0.31 -28.19 -2.76
CA SER A 191 0.55 -28.17 -1.31
C SER A 191 1.12 -29.49 -0.81
N ILE A 192 2.07 -29.40 0.11
CA ILE A 192 2.69 -30.54 0.76
C ILE A 192 3.01 -30.22 2.23
N SER A 193 2.85 -31.21 3.10
CA SER A 193 3.28 -31.11 4.50
C SER A 193 4.79 -31.32 4.64
N ASN A 194 5.44 -30.55 5.53
CA ASN A 194 6.86 -30.73 5.88
C ASN A 194 7.21 -32.16 6.29
N ALA A 195 6.27 -32.87 6.94
CA ALA A 195 6.47 -34.25 7.36
C ALA A 195 6.76 -35.22 6.20
N HIS A 196 6.35 -34.87 4.99
CA HIS A 196 6.48 -35.72 3.80
C HIS A 196 7.54 -35.23 2.80
N LEU A 197 8.06 -34.02 3.00
CA LEU A 197 8.97 -33.36 2.07
C LEU A 197 10.26 -34.15 1.83
N ALA A 198 10.82 -34.77 2.87
CA ALA A 198 12.05 -35.57 2.77
C ALA A 198 11.92 -36.73 1.78
N THR A 199 10.71 -37.28 1.66
CA THR A 199 10.38 -38.43 0.80
C THR A 199 9.75 -38.05 -0.53
N LEU A 200 9.55 -36.76 -0.79
CA LEU A 200 9.10 -36.28 -2.09
C LEU A 200 10.25 -36.35 -3.09
N THR A 201 9.98 -36.95 -4.24
CA THR A 201 10.79 -36.79 -5.43
C THR A 201 10.00 -35.96 -6.43
N SER A 202 10.50 -34.80 -6.83
CA SER A 202 9.80 -33.92 -7.76
C SER A 202 10.78 -33.30 -8.74
N ASN A 203 10.51 -33.38 -10.05
CA ASN A 203 11.33 -32.79 -11.10
C ASN A 203 10.62 -32.75 -12.47
N TYR A 204 11.09 -31.90 -13.38
CA TYR A 204 10.58 -31.78 -14.76
C TYR A 204 9.07 -31.47 -14.82
N ASN A 205 8.53 -30.77 -13.83
CA ASN A 205 7.14 -30.31 -13.84
C ASN A 205 7.05 -28.91 -14.44
N SER A 206 5.89 -28.54 -14.96
CA SER A 206 5.61 -27.17 -15.38
C SER A 206 4.45 -26.59 -14.58
N PHE A 207 4.67 -25.41 -14.02
CA PHE A 207 3.71 -24.72 -13.16
C PHE A 207 3.23 -23.43 -13.80
N PHE A 208 1.98 -23.06 -13.55
CA PHE A 208 1.46 -21.74 -13.88
C PHE A 208 0.56 -21.22 -12.78
N ASN A 209 0.82 -20.00 -12.31
CA ASN A 209 -0.05 -19.25 -11.43
C ASN A 209 0.11 -17.76 -11.74
N THR A 210 -0.99 -17.03 -11.76
CA THR A 210 -0.96 -15.56 -11.90
C THR A 210 -0.23 -14.90 -10.73
N ASP A 211 -0.21 -15.54 -9.56
CA ASP A 211 0.61 -15.17 -8.42
C ASP A 211 1.82 -16.11 -8.32
N THR A 212 2.98 -15.65 -8.78
CA THR A 212 4.20 -16.47 -8.84
C THR A 212 4.78 -16.85 -7.49
N LEU A 213 4.30 -16.25 -6.39
CA LEU A 213 4.67 -16.67 -5.03
C LEU A 213 3.83 -17.86 -4.53
N LYS A 214 2.71 -18.16 -5.19
CA LYS A 214 1.79 -19.24 -4.80
C LYS A 214 1.93 -20.48 -5.67
N ILE A 215 3.16 -20.92 -5.89
CA ILE A 215 3.40 -22.20 -6.58
C ILE A 215 3.29 -23.34 -5.57
N PHE A 216 4.05 -23.25 -4.47
CA PHE A 216 4.08 -24.29 -3.44
C PHE A 216 3.59 -23.76 -2.10
N LEU A 217 2.72 -24.52 -1.43
CA LEU A 217 2.40 -24.33 -0.01
C LEU A 217 3.10 -25.39 0.82
N ASN A 218 3.97 -24.97 1.72
CA ASN A 218 4.57 -25.84 2.73
C ASN A 218 4.43 -25.22 4.12
N SER A 219 3.77 -25.93 5.05
CA SER A 219 3.63 -25.52 6.45
C SER A 219 3.13 -24.08 6.62
N SER A 220 2.10 -23.73 5.84
CA SER A 220 1.49 -22.39 5.76
C SER A 220 2.31 -21.30 5.04
N ASN A 221 3.48 -21.63 4.47
CA ASN A 221 4.28 -20.71 3.67
C ASN A 221 4.04 -20.90 2.17
N ASN A 222 3.76 -19.80 1.46
CA ASN A 222 3.72 -19.77 0.01
C ASN A 222 5.14 -19.54 -0.54
N LEU A 223 5.58 -20.39 -1.46
CA LEU A 223 6.89 -20.34 -2.08
C LEU A 223 6.76 -20.26 -3.61
N SER A 224 7.52 -19.35 -4.21
CA SER A 224 7.81 -19.38 -5.65
C SER A 224 8.62 -20.63 -6.01
N LEU A 225 8.65 -20.98 -7.29
CA LEU A 225 9.48 -22.09 -7.78
C LEU A 225 10.97 -21.90 -7.44
N ASN A 226 11.49 -20.67 -7.50
CA ASN A 226 12.89 -20.39 -7.17
C ASN A 226 13.16 -20.60 -5.67
N GLN A 227 12.29 -20.11 -4.80
CA GLN A 227 12.41 -20.35 -3.36
C GLN A 227 12.29 -21.84 -3.04
N TRP A 228 11.38 -22.56 -3.70
CA TRP A 228 11.23 -24.00 -3.56
C TRP A 228 12.50 -24.77 -3.96
N LYS A 229 13.09 -24.46 -5.11
CA LYS A 229 14.35 -25.06 -5.58
C LYS A 229 15.48 -24.86 -4.57
N GLN A 230 15.62 -23.64 -4.05
CA GLN A 230 16.66 -23.29 -3.09
C GLN A 230 16.46 -23.98 -1.73
N THR A 231 15.22 -24.04 -1.24
CA THR A 231 14.92 -24.54 0.11
C THR A 231 14.82 -26.05 0.19
N THR A 232 14.45 -26.73 -0.91
CA THR A 232 14.14 -28.17 -0.88
C THR A 232 15.05 -29.03 -1.75
N THR A 233 15.83 -28.42 -2.65
CA THR A 233 16.61 -29.08 -3.72
C THR A 233 15.79 -29.93 -4.70
N LYS A 234 14.45 -29.84 -4.65
CA LYS A 234 13.54 -30.49 -5.59
C LYS A 234 13.30 -29.61 -6.81
N ASP A 235 12.71 -30.21 -7.85
CA ASP A 235 12.22 -29.49 -9.03
C ASP A 235 13.31 -28.78 -9.85
N ALA A 236 14.56 -29.22 -9.79
CA ALA A 236 15.71 -28.57 -10.44
C ALA A 236 15.45 -28.15 -11.91
N ASN A 237 14.85 -29.05 -12.69
CA ASN A 237 14.53 -28.88 -14.11
C ASN A 237 13.07 -28.47 -14.37
N SER A 238 12.28 -28.21 -13.32
CA SER A 238 10.90 -27.74 -13.46
C SER A 238 10.89 -26.26 -13.85
N THR A 239 9.83 -25.85 -14.54
CA THR A 239 9.70 -24.51 -15.14
C THR A 239 8.37 -23.85 -14.77
N ILE A 240 8.30 -22.52 -14.95
CA ILE A 240 7.03 -21.79 -14.98
C ILE A 240 6.72 -21.50 -16.43
N ALA A 241 5.55 -21.89 -16.92
CA ALA A 241 5.15 -21.68 -18.31
C ALA A 241 3.65 -21.45 -18.47
N SER A 242 3.29 -20.50 -19.33
CA SER A 242 1.90 -20.16 -19.62
C SER A 242 1.14 -21.31 -20.29
N PRO A 243 -0.06 -21.68 -19.81
CA PRO A 243 -0.81 -22.80 -20.34
C PRO A 243 -1.21 -22.56 -21.79
N SER A 244 -0.94 -23.56 -22.61
CA SER A 244 -1.19 -23.52 -24.03
C SER A 244 -2.20 -24.58 -24.43
N PHE A 245 -3.29 -24.72 -23.67
CA PHE A 245 -4.31 -25.74 -23.94
C PHE A 245 -5.23 -25.33 -25.08
N LYS A 246 -5.71 -26.28 -25.89
CA LYS A 246 -6.73 -26.03 -26.93
C LYS A 246 -7.99 -25.39 -26.34
N ASN A 247 -8.53 -25.96 -25.25
CA ASN A 247 -9.62 -25.38 -24.47
C ASN A 247 -9.59 -25.86 -23.03
N ILE A 248 -9.32 -24.96 -22.08
CA ILE A 248 -9.23 -25.29 -20.65
C ILE A 248 -10.45 -26.03 -20.06
N LYS A 249 -11.65 -25.88 -20.66
CA LYS A 249 -12.88 -26.49 -20.14
C LYS A 249 -13.25 -27.83 -20.77
N THR A 250 -12.65 -28.18 -21.91
CA THR A 250 -13.08 -29.34 -22.70
C THR A 250 -11.94 -30.12 -23.34
N ASP A 251 -10.74 -29.55 -23.42
CA ASP A 251 -9.59 -30.10 -24.12
C ASP A 251 -8.26 -29.54 -23.58
N LEU A 252 -7.56 -30.33 -22.75
CA LEU A 252 -6.24 -30.00 -22.20
C LEU A 252 -5.06 -30.43 -23.07
N HIS A 253 -5.28 -30.89 -24.31
CA HIS A 253 -4.17 -31.07 -25.25
C HIS A 253 -3.47 -29.74 -25.48
N VAL A 254 -2.16 -29.79 -25.67
CA VAL A 254 -1.37 -28.60 -25.96
C VAL A 254 -1.67 -28.17 -27.40
N ASP A 255 -2.07 -26.92 -27.56
CA ASP A 255 -2.20 -26.23 -28.83
C ASP A 255 -0.82 -25.74 -29.26
N ASN A 256 -0.23 -26.41 -30.24
CA ASN A 256 1.11 -26.15 -30.73
C ASN A 256 1.24 -24.83 -31.51
N PHE A 257 0.16 -24.09 -31.74
CA PHE A 257 0.18 -22.71 -32.27
C PHE A 257 0.28 -21.64 -31.17
N LYS A 258 0.15 -22.02 -29.89
CA LYS A 258 0.24 -21.07 -28.77
C LYS A 258 1.67 -20.93 -28.26
N ARG A 259 2.06 -19.70 -27.93
CA ARG A 259 3.42 -19.30 -27.49
C ARG A 259 4.01 -20.14 -26.35
N GLY A 260 3.20 -20.65 -25.43
CA GLY A 260 3.67 -21.44 -24.29
C GLY A 260 3.93 -22.91 -24.61
N ALA A 261 3.50 -23.42 -25.77
CA ALA A 261 3.66 -24.83 -26.15
C ALA A 261 5.14 -25.25 -26.16
N VAL A 262 6.03 -24.36 -26.60
CA VAL A 262 7.47 -24.60 -26.64
C VAL A 262 8.08 -24.95 -25.28
N SER A 263 7.46 -24.52 -24.18
CA SER A 263 7.94 -24.80 -22.83
C SER A 263 7.59 -26.20 -22.31
N TYR A 264 6.69 -26.93 -22.97
CA TYR A 264 6.34 -28.31 -22.63
C TYR A 264 7.02 -29.32 -23.55
N TYR A 265 7.36 -28.89 -24.77
CA TYR A 265 7.96 -29.73 -25.80
C TYR A 265 9.36 -30.21 -25.40
N ALA A 266 9.60 -31.51 -25.54
CA ALA A 266 10.90 -32.16 -25.30
C ALA A 266 11.60 -31.74 -23.99
N SER A 267 10.83 -31.44 -22.95
CA SER A 267 11.30 -30.87 -21.69
C SER A 267 11.10 -31.80 -20.49
N GLY A 268 10.53 -33.00 -20.71
CA GLY A 268 10.34 -34.02 -19.69
C GLY A 268 11.50 -35.02 -19.63
N ALA A 269 11.48 -35.87 -18.60
CA ALA A 269 12.39 -37.01 -18.47
C ALA A 269 11.69 -38.33 -18.87
N PRO A 270 12.37 -39.26 -19.55
CA PRO A 270 11.75 -40.52 -19.98
C PRO A 270 11.41 -41.41 -18.77
N ILE A 271 10.19 -41.98 -18.79
CA ILE A 271 9.75 -42.99 -17.82
C ILE A 271 9.63 -44.32 -18.57
N VAL A 272 10.51 -45.28 -18.27
CA VAL A 272 10.77 -46.50 -19.05
C VAL A 272 9.49 -47.29 -19.40
N TYR A 273 8.51 -47.32 -18.51
CA TYR A 273 7.27 -48.10 -18.70
C TYR A 273 6.07 -47.27 -19.20
N ILE A 274 6.23 -45.95 -19.41
CA ILE A 274 5.20 -45.08 -20.01
C ILE A 274 5.69 -44.69 -21.40
N THR A 275 5.48 -45.59 -22.36
CA THR A 275 5.94 -45.41 -23.74
C THR A 275 4.94 -44.70 -24.64
N LYS A 276 3.69 -44.57 -24.17
CA LYS A 276 2.58 -43.93 -24.88
C LYS A 276 2.03 -42.76 -24.07
N ASP A 277 1.50 -41.76 -24.74
CA ASP A 277 0.77 -40.65 -24.13
C ASP A 277 -0.74 -40.97 -24.01
N ILE A 278 -1.58 -39.95 -23.76
CA ILE A 278 -3.03 -40.13 -23.63
C ILE A 278 -3.73 -40.55 -24.94
N ASP A 279 -3.14 -40.26 -26.09
CA ASP A 279 -3.68 -40.52 -27.43
C ASP A 279 -3.07 -41.77 -28.09
N ASP A 280 -2.37 -42.61 -27.31
CA ASP A 280 -1.57 -43.75 -27.78
C ASP A 280 -0.40 -43.37 -28.73
N SER A 281 0.00 -42.11 -28.76
CA SER A 281 1.18 -41.62 -29.47
C SER A 281 2.45 -42.02 -28.74
N SER A 282 3.48 -42.42 -29.50
CA SER A 282 4.76 -42.82 -28.90
C SER A 282 5.47 -41.61 -28.29
N ARG A 283 5.82 -41.72 -27.00
CA ARG A 283 6.65 -40.72 -26.32
C ARG A 283 8.08 -40.75 -26.85
N ASN A 284 8.71 -39.58 -26.92
CA ASN A 284 10.14 -39.51 -27.22
C ASN A 284 10.95 -40.24 -26.13
N THR A 285 11.82 -41.16 -26.55
CA THR A 285 12.59 -42.03 -25.64
C THR A 285 13.70 -41.31 -24.88
N THR A 286 14.07 -40.12 -25.32
CA THR A 286 15.13 -39.30 -24.71
C THR A 286 14.56 -38.10 -23.98
N ASN A 287 13.66 -37.36 -24.63
CA ASN A 287 13.09 -36.10 -24.13
C ASN A 287 11.58 -36.04 -24.44
N PRO A 288 10.71 -36.71 -23.65
CA PRO A 288 9.27 -36.62 -23.85
C PRO A 288 8.72 -35.22 -23.53
N CYS A 289 7.49 -34.93 -23.95
CA CYS A 289 6.79 -33.73 -23.54
C CYS A 289 6.37 -33.79 -22.05
N ILE A 290 6.36 -32.64 -21.38
CA ILE A 290 5.76 -32.50 -20.05
C ILE A 290 4.23 -32.53 -20.22
N GLY A 291 3.53 -33.26 -19.35
CA GLY A 291 2.08 -33.41 -19.37
C GLY A 291 1.60 -34.71 -20.03
N ALA A 292 0.28 -34.84 -20.11
CA ALA A 292 -0.40 -36.04 -20.61
C ALA A 292 -0.31 -36.26 -22.13
N ASP A 293 0.07 -35.22 -22.86
CA ASP A 293 0.04 -35.14 -24.33
C ASP A 293 1.48 -35.11 -24.88
N GLU A 294 1.76 -35.92 -25.91
CA GLU A 294 2.99 -35.88 -26.69
C GLU A 294 2.71 -35.26 -28.06
N PHE A 295 3.25 -34.07 -28.29
CA PHE A 295 2.95 -33.27 -29.48
C PHE A 295 4.23 -32.84 -30.20
N THR A 296 4.06 -32.42 -31.46
CA THR A 296 5.12 -31.80 -32.25
C THR A 296 4.87 -30.30 -32.38
N LEU A 297 5.96 -29.52 -32.31
CA LEU A 297 5.92 -28.10 -32.62
C LEU A 297 6.06 -27.86 -34.12
N ILE A 298 5.66 -26.65 -34.52
CA ILE A 298 5.91 -26.10 -35.84
C ILE A 298 7.44 -25.98 -36.06
N ASN A 299 7.90 -26.15 -37.30
CA ASN A 299 9.34 -26.20 -37.59
C ASN A 299 10.00 -24.82 -37.57
N LEU A 300 9.50 -23.86 -38.35
CA LEU A 300 9.95 -22.46 -38.39
C LEU A 300 8.83 -21.57 -37.81
N ASP A 301 9.01 -21.15 -36.57
CA ASP A 301 8.10 -20.25 -35.84
C ASP A 301 8.96 -19.31 -34.97
N ALA A 302 9.00 -18.04 -35.37
CA ALA A 302 9.81 -16.98 -34.79
C ALA A 302 8.90 -15.81 -34.40
N GLY A 303 8.88 -15.43 -33.13
CA GLY A 303 8.03 -14.33 -32.67
C GLY A 303 8.79 -13.26 -31.90
N ALA A 304 8.25 -12.04 -31.91
CA ALA A 304 8.69 -11.00 -31.01
C ALA A 304 8.14 -11.30 -29.60
N GLU A 305 9.03 -11.34 -28.61
CA GLU A 305 8.66 -11.62 -27.23
C GLU A 305 8.18 -10.36 -26.50
N ALA A 306 9.02 -9.32 -26.54
CA ALA A 306 8.81 -8.04 -25.86
C ALA A 306 9.77 -6.96 -26.40
N LEU A 307 9.49 -5.70 -26.06
CA LEU A 307 10.50 -4.64 -26.11
C LEU A 307 11.43 -4.85 -24.91
N ALA A 308 12.71 -5.11 -25.16
CA ALA A 308 13.69 -5.32 -24.10
C ALA A 308 13.90 -4.02 -23.32
N SER A 309 14.15 -4.15 -22.01
CA SER A 309 14.24 -3.08 -21.00
C SER A 309 14.54 -1.68 -21.55
N VAL A 310 13.51 -0.85 -21.63
CA VAL A 310 13.63 0.59 -21.84
C VAL A 310 13.97 1.24 -20.50
N ALA A 311 14.80 2.27 -20.50
CA ALA A 311 15.08 3.03 -19.28
C ALA A 311 13.76 3.48 -18.63
N SER A 312 13.68 3.36 -17.30
CA SER A 312 12.52 3.79 -16.52
C SER A 312 13.03 4.62 -15.34
N PRO A 313 12.84 5.96 -15.34
CA PRO A 313 12.10 6.76 -16.34
C PRO A 313 12.78 6.81 -17.73
N LEU A 314 11.97 6.86 -18.81
CA LEU A 314 12.46 6.93 -20.19
C LEU A 314 12.89 8.37 -20.53
N PRO A 315 14.15 8.68 -20.84
CA PRO A 315 14.54 10.05 -21.17
C PRO A 315 13.92 10.54 -22.49
N ILE A 316 13.65 11.84 -22.57
CA ILE A 316 13.41 12.54 -23.85
C ILE A 316 14.70 12.49 -24.68
N GLY A 317 14.55 12.44 -26.01
CA GLY A 317 15.65 12.44 -26.95
C GLY A 317 15.91 11.06 -27.55
N ILE A 318 17.09 10.93 -28.16
CA ILE A 318 17.53 9.72 -28.86
C ILE A 318 17.80 8.61 -27.84
N THR A 319 17.00 7.54 -27.89
CA THR A 319 17.14 6.37 -27.03
C THR A 319 17.30 5.11 -27.86
N ALA A 320 18.26 4.26 -27.50
CA ALA A 320 18.45 2.96 -28.13
C ALA A 320 17.36 1.97 -27.70
N LEU A 321 16.84 1.19 -28.64
CA LEU A 321 15.80 0.20 -28.42
C LEU A 321 16.29 -1.20 -28.81
N ASN A 322 15.87 -2.20 -28.04
CA ASN A 322 16.15 -3.61 -28.30
C ASN A 322 14.84 -4.39 -28.33
N ALA A 323 14.68 -5.29 -29.30
CA ALA A 323 13.61 -6.28 -29.28
C ALA A 323 14.14 -7.58 -28.67
N THR A 324 13.34 -8.24 -27.84
CA THR A 324 13.57 -9.65 -27.50
C THR A 324 12.78 -10.49 -28.49
N ILE A 325 13.45 -11.39 -29.21
CA ILE A 325 12.83 -12.37 -30.10
C ILE A 325 12.97 -13.77 -29.52
N LYS A 326 12.08 -14.69 -29.89
CA LYS A 326 12.07 -16.07 -29.40
C LYS A 326 11.84 -17.05 -30.54
N ASN A 327 12.52 -18.19 -30.48
CA ASN A 327 12.22 -19.33 -31.35
C ASN A 327 11.15 -20.21 -30.69
N PHE A 328 9.96 -20.22 -31.25
CA PHE A 328 8.87 -21.10 -30.83
C PHE A 328 8.87 -22.44 -31.58
N GLY A 329 9.63 -22.54 -32.68
CA GLY A 329 9.73 -23.73 -33.50
C GLY A 329 10.87 -24.69 -33.17
N THR A 330 10.89 -25.83 -33.85
CA THR A 330 11.90 -26.89 -33.65
C THR A 330 13.20 -26.68 -34.43
N THR A 331 13.18 -25.87 -35.49
CA THR A 331 14.37 -25.58 -36.30
C THR A 331 15.10 -24.39 -35.69
N PRO A 332 16.41 -24.50 -35.36
CA PRO A 332 17.18 -23.35 -34.91
C PRO A 332 17.11 -22.20 -35.93
N ILE A 333 16.82 -20.98 -35.46
CA ILE A 333 16.76 -19.80 -36.33
C ILE A 333 18.15 -19.22 -36.43
N THR A 334 18.73 -19.30 -37.63
CA THR A 334 20.04 -18.74 -37.97
C THR A 334 19.96 -17.37 -38.60
N SER A 335 18.82 -17.02 -39.19
CA SER A 335 18.51 -15.68 -39.71
C SER A 335 17.03 -15.35 -39.57
N ALA A 336 16.70 -14.07 -39.38
CA ALA A 336 15.32 -13.56 -39.43
C ALA A 336 15.34 -12.04 -39.68
N GLN A 337 14.18 -11.46 -39.99
CA GLN A 337 13.99 -10.01 -40.02
C GLN A 337 13.10 -9.57 -38.86
N VAL A 338 13.63 -8.69 -38.02
CA VAL A 338 12.87 -8.03 -36.95
C VAL A 338 12.36 -6.69 -37.46
N ASN A 339 11.06 -6.62 -37.61
CA ASN A 339 10.36 -5.42 -38.03
C ASN A 339 9.80 -4.71 -36.81
N TRP A 340 9.66 -3.40 -36.92
CA TRP A 340 9.09 -2.60 -35.85
C TRP A 340 8.43 -1.34 -36.39
N SER A 341 7.51 -0.79 -35.60
CA SER A 341 6.87 0.49 -35.89
C SER A 341 6.73 1.30 -34.60
N VAL A 342 6.68 2.61 -34.76
CA VAL A 342 6.39 3.55 -33.67
C VAL A 342 5.15 4.33 -34.06
N ASN A 343 4.10 4.24 -33.24
CA ASN A 343 2.77 4.81 -33.51
C ASN A 343 2.22 4.42 -34.89
N GLY A 344 2.45 3.16 -35.30
CA GLY A 344 2.03 2.62 -36.59
C GLY A 344 2.93 3.01 -37.77
N VAL A 345 3.91 3.90 -37.59
CA VAL A 345 4.89 4.24 -38.64
C VAL A 345 6.00 3.21 -38.64
N VAL A 346 6.04 2.39 -39.69
CA VAL A 346 7.05 1.33 -39.89
C VAL A 346 8.46 1.94 -39.93
N GLN A 347 9.36 1.35 -39.19
CA GLN A 347 10.78 1.69 -39.14
C GLN A 347 11.61 0.71 -39.97
N THR A 348 12.88 1.03 -40.21
CA THR A 348 13.78 0.14 -40.96
C THR A 348 13.90 -1.22 -40.26
N PRO A 349 13.60 -2.34 -40.95
CA PRO A 349 13.77 -3.68 -40.40
C PRO A 349 15.24 -3.99 -40.09
N VAL A 350 15.47 -4.77 -39.04
CA VAL A 350 16.81 -5.20 -38.62
C VAL A 350 16.98 -6.69 -38.88
N ALA A 351 18.08 -7.06 -39.53
CA ALA A 351 18.44 -8.45 -39.74
C ALA A 351 18.99 -9.07 -38.45
N TYR A 352 18.37 -10.17 -38.02
CA TYR A 352 18.95 -11.08 -37.04
C TYR A 352 19.82 -12.11 -37.76
N ALA A 353 21.04 -12.33 -37.25
CA ALA A 353 21.93 -13.42 -37.66
C ALA A 353 22.52 -14.06 -36.39
N GLY A 354 22.41 -15.38 -36.28
CA GLY A 354 22.85 -16.08 -35.07
C GLY A 354 22.53 -17.57 -35.08
N ASN A 355 22.24 -18.11 -33.90
CA ASN A 355 21.76 -19.48 -33.73
C ASN A 355 20.80 -19.52 -32.53
N LEU A 356 19.54 -19.19 -32.78
CA LEU A 356 18.49 -19.18 -31.76
C LEU A 356 17.88 -20.59 -31.65
N ALA A 357 18.34 -21.35 -30.66
CA ALA A 357 17.81 -22.68 -30.37
C ALA A 357 16.32 -22.65 -29.97
N THR A 358 15.62 -23.76 -30.14
CA THR A 358 14.22 -23.93 -29.73
C THR A 358 13.99 -23.45 -28.29
N GLY A 359 12.95 -22.64 -28.10
CA GLY A 359 12.57 -22.08 -26.80
C GLY A 359 13.49 -20.98 -26.26
N SER A 360 14.62 -20.70 -26.91
CA SER A 360 15.57 -19.67 -26.49
C SER A 360 15.16 -18.29 -27.00
N VAL A 361 15.65 -17.26 -26.29
CA VAL A 361 15.46 -15.85 -26.64
C VAL A 361 16.77 -15.17 -27.05
N SER A 362 16.69 -14.13 -27.86
CA SER A 362 17.82 -13.25 -28.20
C SER A 362 17.38 -11.80 -28.23
N ASN A 363 18.29 -10.89 -27.88
CA ASN A 363 18.06 -9.45 -27.97
C ASN A 363 18.62 -8.92 -29.29
N VAL A 364 17.81 -8.18 -30.03
CA VAL A 364 18.15 -7.59 -31.33
C VAL A 364 18.11 -6.06 -31.20
N PRO A 365 19.23 -5.36 -31.38
CA PRO A 365 19.26 -3.90 -31.40
C PRO A 365 18.47 -3.37 -32.58
N LEU A 366 17.38 -2.65 -32.32
CA LEU A 366 16.51 -2.06 -33.35
C LEU A 366 17.10 -0.77 -33.94
N GLY A 367 18.07 -0.17 -33.23
CA GLY A 367 18.58 1.17 -33.50
C GLY A 367 18.15 2.15 -32.41
N SER A 368 18.08 3.43 -32.76
CA SER A 368 17.64 4.48 -31.83
C SER A 368 16.42 5.20 -32.35
N PHE A 369 15.56 5.64 -31.43
CA PHE A 369 14.38 6.45 -31.74
C PHE A 369 14.42 7.76 -30.93
N ASN A 370 14.02 8.87 -31.56
CA ASN A 370 13.97 10.17 -30.88
C ASN A 370 12.61 10.37 -30.23
N PHE A 371 12.56 10.18 -28.92
CA PHE A 371 11.34 10.38 -28.12
C PHE A 371 11.13 11.86 -27.81
N SER A 372 9.94 12.36 -28.10
CA SER A 372 9.54 13.73 -27.80
C SER A 372 8.66 13.77 -26.55
N GLU A 373 8.75 14.87 -25.81
CA GLU A 373 7.99 15.07 -24.59
C GLU A 373 6.47 15.05 -24.82
N THR A 374 5.70 14.70 -23.78
CA THR A 374 4.22 14.75 -23.74
C THR A 374 3.51 13.83 -24.76
N ILE A 375 4.24 12.99 -25.50
CA ILE A 375 3.69 12.04 -26.46
C ILE A 375 3.70 10.62 -25.89
N ASN A 376 2.58 9.92 -26.02
CA ASN A 376 2.50 8.49 -25.75
C ASN A 376 2.95 7.72 -27.00
N TYR A 377 3.82 6.73 -26.82
CA TYR A 377 4.34 5.91 -27.90
C TYR A 377 3.90 4.46 -27.78
N THR A 378 3.28 3.94 -28.83
CA THR A 378 3.03 2.51 -29.02
C THR A 378 4.07 1.96 -29.98
N ILE A 379 4.90 1.05 -29.49
CA ILE A 379 5.90 0.33 -30.28
C ILE A 379 5.35 -1.06 -30.57
N ALA A 380 5.27 -1.42 -31.85
CA ALA A 380 4.94 -2.77 -32.28
C ALA A 380 6.19 -3.44 -32.85
N LEU A 381 6.42 -4.70 -32.48
CA LEU A 381 7.56 -5.52 -32.91
C LEU A 381 7.03 -6.79 -33.54
N TRP A 382 7.55 -7.21 -34.69
CA TRP A 382 7.21 -8.52 -35.27
C TRP A 382 8.37 -9.13 -36.05
N VAL A 383 8.42 -10.46 -36.07
CA VAL A 383 9.49 -11.20 -36.76
C VAL A 383 8.96 -11.74 -38.09
N SER A 384 9.84 -11.88 -39.07
CA SER A 384 9.51 -12.43 -40.39
C SER A 384 10.71 -13.12 -41.02
N ASN A 385 10.44 -13.95 -42.03
CA ASN A 385 11.46 -14.63 -42.84
C ASN A 385 12.49 -15.47 -42.05
N PRO A 386 12.08 -16.29 -41.04
CA PRO A 386 13.02 -17.14 -40.32
C PRO A 386 13.70 -18.13 -41.28
N ASN A 387 15.03 -18.14 -41.27
CA ASN A 387 15.88 -18.93 -42.18
C ASN A 387 15.57 -18.71 -43.68
N GLY A 388 15.05 -17.54 -44.05
CA GLY A 388 14.61 -17.23 -45.41
C GLY A 388 13.30 -17.89 -45.84
N GLY A 389 12.64 -18.66 -44.95
CA GLY A 389 11.34 -19.28 -45.18
C GLY A 389 10.18 -18.45 -44.62
N ALA A 390 8.94 -18.86 -44.91
CA ALA A 390 7.76 -18.25 -44.30
C ALA A 390 7.60 -18.71 -42.85
N ASP A 391 7.26 -17.79 -41.95
CA ASP A 391 6.77 -18.15 -40.62
C ASP A 391 5.41 -18.86 -40.76
N LEU A 392 5.32 -20.07 -40.23
CA LEU A 392 4.14 -20.90 -40.34
C LEU A 392 3.06 -20.58 -39.29
N ASN A 393 3.39 -19.78 -38.28
CA ASN A 393 2.46 -19.34 -37.26
C ASN A 393 2.46 -17.81 -37.13
N LYS A 394 1.58 -17.13 -37.86
CA LYS A 394 1.57 -15.65 -37.83
C LYS A 394 0.89 -15.06 -36.59
N THR A 395 0.28 -15.89 -35.77
CA THR A 395 -0.62 -15.43 -34.69
C THR A 395 0.13 -14.98 -33.44
N ASN A 396 1.41 -15.35 -33.33
CA ASN A 396 2.32 -15.02 -32.23
C ASN A 396 3.47 -14.10 -32.64
N ASP A 397 3.42 -13.51 -33.84
CA ASP A 397 4.53 -12.71 -34.37
C ASP A 397 4.69 -11.36 -33.68
N THR A 398 3.59 -10.76 -33.20
CA THR A 398 3.58 -9.33 -32.80
C THR A 398 3.56 -9.12 -31.29
N ALA A 399 4.51 -8.33 -30.78
CA ALA A 399 4.52 -7.80 -29.42
C ALA A 399 4.30 -6.27 -29.43
N TYR A 400 3.63 -5.75 -28.40
CA TYR A 400 3.37 -4.32 -28.23
C TYR A 400 3.96 -3.81 -26.91
N ALA A 401 4.48 -2.59 -26.93
CA ALA A 401 4.91 -1.85 -25.75
C ALA A 401 4.38 -0.42 -25.81
N ASN A 402 3.76 0.05 -24.72
CA ASN A 402 3.37 1.44 -24.57
C ASN A 402 4.38 2.13 -23.64
N VAL A 403 5.04 3.17 -24.12
CA VAL A 403 6.05 3.92 -23.37
C VAL A 403 5.75 5.41 -23.39
N LYS A 404 6.11 6.09 -22.30
CA LYS A 404 5.97 7.55 -22.14
C LYS A 404 7.31 8.14 -21.72
N PRO A 405 7.84 9.13 -22.45
CA PRO A 405 9.06 9.83 -22.05
C PRO A 405 8.83 10.64 -20.79
N ALA A 406 9.73 10.49 -19.82
CA ALA A 406 9.81 11.23 -18.59
C ALA A 406 9.93 12.74 -18.83
N LEU A 407 9.37 13.52 -17.92
CA LEU A 407 9.41 14.98 -18.01
C LEU A 407 10.77 15.52 -17.55
N CYS A 408 11.21 16.61 -18.18
CA CYS A 408 12.42 17.32 -17.80
C CYS A 408 12.32 18.79 -18.24
N GLY A 409 12.32 19.72 -17.27
CA GLY A 409 12.25 21.16 -17.54
C GLY A 409 10.88 21.79 -17.23
N ASN A 410 10.52 22.80 -18.03
CA ASN A 410 9.38 23.67 -17.73
C ASN A 410 8.19 23.37 -18.64
N TYR A 411 7.01 23.25 -18.05
CA TYR A 411 5.76 22.96 -18.74
C TYR A 411 4.69 23.98 -18.38
N THR A 412 3.80 24.29 -19.32
CA THR A 412 2.65 25.18 -19.11
C THR A 412 1.37 24.37 -18.97
N ILE A 413 0.48 24.80 -18.08
CA ILE A 413 -0.82 24.17 -17.84
C ILE A 413 -1.96 25.17 -18.07
N GLY A 414 -2.92 24.79 -18.91
CA GLY A 414 -4.11 25.58 -19.25
C GLY A 414 -3.84 26.82 -20.11
N GLY A 415 -4.92 27.52 -20.48
CA GLY A 415 -4.87 28.64 -21.43
C GLY A 415 -4.72 28.20 -22.89
N THR A 416 -4.17 29.07 -23.75
CA THR A 416 -3.94 28.79 -25.17
C THR A 416 -2.66 27.99 -25.37
N THR A 417 -2.70 26.93 -26.19
CA THR A 417 -1.55 26.09 -26.57
C THR A 417 -0.65 25.66 -25.38
N PRO A 418 -1.19 25.08 -24.30
CA PRO A 418 -0.36 24.60 -23.19
C PRO A 418 0.28 23.24 -23.48
N ASN A 419 1.30 22.86 -22.71
CA ASN A 419 1.82 21.48 -22.72
C ASN A 419 0.79 20.49 -22.14
N PHE A 420 0.04 20.91 -21.11
CA PHE A 420 -1.06 20.15 -20.53
C PHE A 420 -2.32 21.00 -20.41
N THR A 421 -3.47 20.44 -20.74
CA THR A 421 -4.74 21.20 -20.70
C THR A 421 -5.17 21.53 -19.27
N THR A 422 -4.93 20.63 -18.31
CA THR A 422 -5.29 20.81 -16.90
C THR A 422 -4.23 20.21 -15.96
N PRO A 423 -4.19 20.60 -14.67
CA PRO A 423 -3.34 19.96 -13.67
C PRO A 423 -3.53 18.43 -13.60
N LYS A 424 -4.75 17.92 -13.74
CA LYS A 424 -5.05 16.48 -13.85
C LYS A 424 -4.27 15.79 -14.97
N ALA A 425 -4.26 16.38 -16.16
CA ALA A 425 -3.55 15.81 -17.31
C ALA A 425 -2.04 15.72 -17.06
N ALA A 426 -1.47 16.76 -16.44
CA ALA A 426 -0.06 16.77 -16.05
C ALA A 426 0.24 15.70 -14.97
N ILE A 427 -0.60 15.60 -13.93
CA ILE A 427 -0.45 14.61 -12.86
C ILE A 427 -0.52 13.17 -13.40
N ASN A 428 -1.50 12.87 -14.27
CA ASN A 428 -1.63 11.54 -14.86
C ASN A 428 -0.42 11.18 -15.73
N TYR A 429 0.09 12.13 -16.52
CA TYR A 429 1.29 11.89 -17.31
C TYR A 429 2.51 11.65 -16.41
N LEU A 430 2.68 12.48 -15.37
CA LEU A 430 3.78 12.39 -14.42
C LEU A 430 3.80 11.07 -13.66
N ASN A 431 2.63 10.58 -13.23
CA ASN A 431 2.47 9.28 -12.55
C ASN A 431 2.94 8.11 -13.43
N ASP A 432 2.74 8.19 -14.75
CA ASP A 432 3.10 7.12 -15.68
C ASP A 432 4.54 7.23 -16.21
N ALA A 433 5.04 8.46 -16.40
CA ALA A 433 6.29 8.71 -17.11
C ALA A 433 7.49 8.98 -16.17
N GLY A 434 7.25 9.52 -14.98
CA GLY A 434 8.32 9.98 -14.08
C GLY A 434 9.06 11.22 -14.57
N VAL A 435 10.22 11.49 -13.96
CA VAL A 435 11.10 12.62 -14.28
C VAL A 435 12.57 12.19 -14.37
N THR A 436 13.34 12.84 -15.24
CA THR A 436 14.80 12.65 -15.33
C THR A 436 15.61 13.85 -14.87
N CYS A 437 14.98 15.01 -14.71
CA CYS A 437 15.57 16.21 -14.13
C CYS A 437 14.51 16.98 -13.31
N ALA A 438 14.85 18.16 -12.79
CA ALA A 438 13.88 19.03 -12.13
C ALA A 438 12.76 19.46 -13.11
N VAL A 439 11.52 19.45 -12.63
CA VAL A 439 10.34 19.78 -13.44
C VAL A 439 9.56 20.92 -12.78
N THR A 440 9.19 21.93 -13.58
CA THR A 440 8.31 23.01 -13.14
C THR A 440 7.09 23.11 -14.05
N PHE A 441 5.89 23.02 -13.46
CA PHE A 441 4.62 23.31 -14.10
C PHE A 441 4.18 24.74 -13.76
N ASN A 442 4.15 25.60 -14.77
CA ASN A 442 3.58 26.95 -14.71
C ASN A 442 2.09 26.88 -15.07
N ILE A 443 1.23 27.04 -14.07
CA ILE A 443 -0.21 26.96 -14.20
C ILE A 443 -0.74 28.36 -14.49
N ARG A 444 -1.42 28.53 -15.62
CA ARG A 444 -2.00 29.81 -16.02
C ARG A 444 -3.27 30.10 -15.23
N ASN A 445 -3.68 31.37 -15.25
CA ASN A 445 -4.87 31.82 -14.54
C ASN A 445 -6.10 31.02 -14.96
N GLY A 446 -6.86 30.54 -13.98
CA GLY A 446 -8.03 29.69 -14.25
C GLY A 446 -8.61 29.04 -13.01
N ILE A 447 -9.82 28.52 -13.20
CA ILE A 447 -10.49 27.63 -12.26
C ILE A 447 -10.51 26.24 -12.89
N TYR A 448 -9.88 25.29 -12.22
CA TYR A 448 -9.79 23.89 -12.63
C TYR A 448 -10.67 23.08 -11.68
N ILE A 449 -11.75 22.50 -12.18
CA ILE A 449 -12.68 21.70 -11.38
C ILE A 449 -12.31 20.23 -11.55
N GLU A 450 -11.50 19.71 -10.64
CA GLU A 450 -10.93 18.37 -10.69
C GLU A 450 -10.42 17.92 -9.33
N ALA A 451 -10.23 16.60 -9.18
CA ALA A 451 -9.59 15.99 -8.04
C ALA A 451 -8.68 14.87 -8.52
N ASP A 452 -7.45 14.83 -7.98
CA ASP A 452 -6.41 13.93 -8.47
C ASP A 452 -5.47 13.44 -7.41
N THR A 453 -4.81 12.33 -7.74
CA THR A 453 -3.84 11.64 -6.89
C THR A 453 -2.48 11.66 -7.57
N LEU A 454 -1.47 12.14 -6.84
CA LEU A 454 -0.07 11.98 -7.19
C LEU A 454 0.48 10.78 -6.41
N TYR A 455 1.21 9.91 -7.10
CA TYR A 455 1.87 8.76 -6.48
C TYR A 455 3.34 9.07 -6.19
N GLN A 456 4.10 8.05 -5.81
CA GLN A 456 5.55 8.10 -5.88
C GLN A 456 5.98 8.27 -7.34
N ILE A 457 6.69 9.37 -7.62
CA ILE A 457 7.12 9.69 -8.98
C ILE A 457 8.52 9.11 -9.23
N ALA A 458 8.62 8.22 -10.22
CA ALA A 458 9.90 7.64 -10.60
C ALA A 458 10.90 8.73 -11.00
N GLY A 459 12.10 8.70 -10.41
CA GLY A 459 13.17 9.68 -10.65
C GLY A 459 13.08 10.98 -9.85
N ALA A 460 12.01 11.21 -9.09
CA ALA A 460 11.91 12.37 -8.18
C ALA A 460 12.93 12.25 -7.03
N SER A 461 13.58 13.36 -6.70
CA SER A 461 14.59 13.42 -5.64
C SER A 461 14.80 14.86 -5.17
N ALA A 462 15.67 15.06 -4.18
CA ALA A 462 16.08 16.40 -3.77
C ALA A 462 16.73 17.22 -4.92
N VAL A 463 17.30 16.55 -5.92
CA VAL A 463 17.86 17.18 -7.14
C VAL A 463 16.79 17.34 -8.21
N ASN A 464 16.05 16.26 -8.49
CA ASN A 464 14.97 16.23 -9.47
C ASN A 464 13.65 16.56 -8.77
N ASN A 465 13.55 17.78 -8.27
CA ASN A 465 12.33 18.25 -7.63
C ASN A 465 11.23 18.51 -8.65
N ILE A 466 9.98 18.43 -8.20
CA ILE A 466 8.82 18.73 -9.04
C ILE A 466 8.12 19.93 -8.41
N THR A 467 7.83 20.96 -9.20
CA THR A 467 7.19 22.19 -8.73
C THR A 467 5.92 22.45 -9.55
N PHE A 468 4.79 22.63 -8.88
CA PHE A 468 3.57 23.21 -9.43
C PHE A 468 3.43 24.64 -8.92
N GLN A 469 3.32 25.62 -9.81
CA GLN A 469 3.23 27.02 -9.42
C GLN A 469 2.29 27.83 -10.30
N SER A 470 1.69 28.88 -9.75
CA SER A 470 1.02 29.92 -10.55
C SER A 470 2.02 30.64 -11.44
N GLU A 471 1.74 30.70 -12.74
CA GLU A 471 2.55 31.43 -13.74
C GLU A 471 2.55 32.94 -13.44
N ALA A 472 1.42 33.48 -12.98
CA ALA A 472 1.27 34.89 -12.61
C ALA A 472 1.90 35.22 -11.25
N GLY A 473 2.31 34.22 -10.47
CA GLY A 473 2.87 34.44 -9.14
C GLY A 473 1.85 34.95 -8.10
N ASP A 474 0.57 34.66 -8.30
CA ASP A 474 -0.55 35.01 -7.42
C ASP A 474 -1.44 33.76 -7.18
N SER A 475 -1.68 33.43 -5.91
CA SER A 475 -2.50 32.27 -5.51
C SER A 475 -3.98 32.46 -5.76
N SER A 476 -4.48 33.69 -5.84
CA SER A 476 -5.89 33.98 -6.11
C SER A 476 -6.31 33.72 -7.56
N LEU A 477 -5.34 33.67 -8.48
CA LEU A 477 -5.59 33.53 -9.93
C LEU A 477 -5.56 32.08 -10.43
N VAL A 478 -5.02 31.15 -9.64
CA VAL A 478 -5.01 29.70 -9.96
C VAL A 478 -5.77 28.96 -8.88
N LYS A 479 -6.97 28.47 -9.22
CA LYS A 479 -7.82 27.71 -8.31
C LYS A 479 -8.01 26.29 -8.82
N ILE A 480 -7.58 25.32 -8.04
CA ILE A 480 -7.90 23.90 -8.24
C ILE A 480 -9.00 23.56 -7.22
N SER A 481 -10.14 23.11 -7.71
CA SER A 481 -11.33 22.97 -6.87
C SER A 481 -12.08 21.68 -7.12
N GLN A 482 -12.76 21.19 -6.08
CA GLN A 482 -13.70 20.09 -6.20
C GLN A 482 -15.03 20.47 -5.55
N THR A 483 -16.12 20.05 -6.20
CA THR A 483 -17.49 20.21 -5.69
C THR A 483 -18.10 18.84 -5.41
N ASP A 484 -18.82 18.68 -4.30
CA ASP A 484 -19.38 17.39 -3.93
C ASP A 484 -20.65 17.03 -4.72
N GLY A 485 -20.62 15.85 -5.34
CA GLY A 485 -21.76 14.94 -5.46
C GLY A 485 -21.40 13.66 -4.71
N PHE A 486 -22.37 12.96 -4.11
CA PHE A 486 -22.22 11.82 -3.16
C PHE A 486 -21.31 10.64 -3.61
N THR A 487 -20.74 10.69 -4.82
CA THR A 487 -19.88 9.70 -5.46
C THR A 487 -18.45 10.21 -5.76
N GLY A 488 -18.08 11.41 -5.28
CA GLY A 488 -16.79 12.07 -5.57
C GLY A 488 -15.63 11.68 -4.65
N ALA A 489 -14.39 11.99 -5.07
CA ALA A 489 -13.17 11.83 -4.26
C ALA A 489 -13.23 12.70 -2.99
N ASP A 490 -12.75 12.17 -1.86
CA ASP A 490 -12.69 12.82 -0.54
C ASP A 490 -11.58 13.87 -0.39
N TYR A 491 -10.89 14.20 -1.49
CA TYR A 491 -9.82 15.19 -1.59
C TYR A 491 -9.94 16.05 -2.87
N VAL A 492 -9.27 17.20 -2.91
CA VAL A 492 -8.91 17.90 -4.15
C VAL A 492 -7.56 17.36 -4.65
N LEU A 493 -6.58 17.25 -3.74
CA LEU A 493 -5.25 16.71 -4.02
C LEU A 493 -4.90 15.60 -3.03
N LYS A 494 -4.52 14.42 -3.52
CA LYS A 494 -3.99 13.35 -2.68
C LYS A 494 -2.56 13.00 -3.07
N LEU A 495 -1.68 12.93 -2.08
CA LEU A 495 -0.30 12.48 -2.23
C LEU A 495 -0.18 11.09 -1.58
N ILE A 496 0.27 10.09 -2.35
CA ILE A 496 0.42 8.71 -1.90
C ILE A 496 1.85 8.24 -2.15
N GLY A 497 2.66 8.21 -1.10
CA GLY A 497 4.10 7.95 -1.21
C GLY A 497 4.84 8.97 -2.07
N THR A 498 4.25 10.15 -2.25
CA THR A 498 4.82 11.21 -3.08
C THR A 498 5.93 11.90 -2.31
N ASP A 499 7.08 12.06 -2.95
CA ASP A 499 8.22 12.77 -2.38
C ASP A 499 8.73 13.88 -3.30
N PHE A 500 9.31 14.93 -2.69
CA PHE A 500 10.00 16.03 -3.39
C PHE A 500 9.12 16.87 -4.33
N VAL A 501 7.84 17.01 -4.00
CA VAL A 501 6.88 17.84 -4.76
C VAL A 501 6.57 19.14 -4.02
N ASN A 502 6.59 20.24 -4.75
CA ASN A 502 6.42 21.59 -4.22
C ASN A 502 5.24 22.29 -4.89
N PHE A 503 4.29 22.77 -4.10
CA PHE A 503 3.17 23.59 -4.57
C PHE A 503 3.39 25.04 -4.13
N LYS A 504 3.34 25.97 -5.08
CA LYS A 504 3.62 27.39 -4.82
C LYS A 504 2.52 28.27 -5.36
N LYS A 505 1.95 29.12 -4.52
CA LYS A 505 1.02 30.17 -4.93
C LYS A 505 -0.18 29.62 -5.72
N ILE A 506 -0.85 28.61 -5.16
CA ILE A 506 -2.05 27.99 -5.75
C ILE A 506 -3.16 28.01 -4.68
N THR A 507 -4.41 28.23 -5.10
CA THR A 507 -5.58 28.01 -4.26
C THR A 507 -6.11 26.59 -4.48
N PHE A 508 -6.24 25.83 -3.40
CA PHE A 508 -6.99 24.59 -3.35
C PHE A 508 -8.31 24.84 -2.62
N GLU A 509 -9.43 24.61 -3.29
CA GLU A 509 -10.76 24.84 -2.71
C GLU A 509 -11.61 23.57 -2.75
N ARG A 510 -12.19 23.23 -1.60
CA ARG A 510 -13.25 22.23 -1.55
C ARG A 510 -14.55 22.89 -1.14
N THR A 511 -15.55 22.82 -2.02
CA THR A 511 -16.92 23.19 -1.68
C THR A 511 -17.63 21.95 -1.15
N ILE A 512 -17.96 21.99 0.14
CA ILE A 512 -18.65 20.93 0.87
C ILE A 512 -20.13 20.90 0.48
N GLY A 513 -20.57 19.75 -0.04
CA GLY A 513 -21.96 19.32 -0.13
C GLY A 513 -22.33 18.40 1.04
N VAL A 514 -23.12 17.37 0.80
CA VAL A 514 -23.45 16.34 1.83
C VAL A 514 -22.46 15.19 1.77
N GLY A 515 -21.65 14.97 2.82
CA GLY A 515 -20.66 13.88 2.90
C GLY A 515 -19.90 13.76 4.24
N TYR A 516 -19.16 12.65 4.42
CA TYR A 516 -18.29 12.37 5.58
C TYR A 516 -16.80 12.41 5.15
N TYR A 517 -15.89 12.88 6.03
CA TYR A 517 -14.42 12.83 5.84
C TYR A 517 -13.85 13.64 4.66
N LEU A 518 -14.20 14.91 4.54
CA LEU A 518 -13.80 15.74 3.39
C LEU A 518 -12.49 16.48 3.65
N ASN A 519 -11.50 16.30 2.78
CA ASN A 519 -10.21 16.97 2.89
C ASN A 519 -9.94 17.87 1.67
N VAL A 520 -9.21 18.98 1.84
CA VAL A 520 -8.72 19.73 0.66
C VAL A 520 -7.51 18.99 0.08
N ALA A 521 -6.51 18.71 0.90
CA ALA A 521 -5.39 17.85 0.54
C ALA A 521 -5.15 16.74 1.57
N ALA A 522 -4.75 15.57 1.09
CA ALA A 522 -4.41 14.42 1.92
C ALA A 522 -3.00 13.90 1.59
N LEU A 523 -2.16 13.71 2.61
CA LEU A 523 -0.84 13.12 2.50
C LEU A 523 -0.87 11.77 3.21
N VAL A 524 -0.52 10.70 2.49
CA VAL A 524 -0.58 9.34 3.01
C VAL A 524 0.58 8.47 2.49
N ASN A 525 0.77 7.32 3.12
CA ASN A 525 1.70 6.27 2.70
C ASN A 525 3.15 6.73 2.55
N MET A 526 3.69 7.42 3.55
CA MET A 526 5.07 7.93 3.55
C MET A 526 5.29 9.01 2.49
N SER A 527 4.35 9.94 2.34
CA SER A 527 4.58 11.13 1.52
C SER A 527 5.48 12.08 2.28
N THR A 528 6.72 12.27 1.84
CA THR A 528 7.76 13.01 2.56
C THR A 528 8.42 14.11 1.74
N ASN A 529 9.02 15.10 2.41
CA ASN A 529 9.79 16.16 1.73
C ASN A 529 8.96 16.94 0.69
N ASN A 530 7.65 17.07 0.90
CA ASN A 530 6.78 17.92 0.08
C ASN A 530 6.64 19.31 0.72
N SER A 531 6.37 20.31 -0.10
CA SER A 531 6.15 21.67 0.40
C SER A 531 4.93 22.36 -0.20
N PHE A 532 4.26 23.16 0.63
CA PHE A 532 3.19 24.06 0.25
C PHE A 532 3.60 25.46 0.71
N THR A 533 3.81 26.37 -0.25
CA THR A 533 4.33 27.71 0.03
C THR A 533 3.49 28.79 -0.63
N ASN A 534 3.05 29.79 0.15
CA ASN A 534 2.19 30.88 -0.34
C ASN A 534 0.86 30.39 -0.97
N CYS A 535 0.39 29.19 -0.61
CA CYS A 535 -0.86 28.63 -1.10
C CYS A 535 -2.06 29.07 -0.26
N SER A 536 -3.26 28.91 -0.81
CA SER A 536 -4.51 29.07 -0.07
C SER A 536 -5.27 27.74 -0.03
N PHE A 537 -5.77 27.36 1.14
CA PHE A 537 -6.62 26.20 1.34
C PHE A 537 -7.96 26.66 1.87
N ILE A 538 -9.00 26.41 1.09
CA ILE A 538 -10.35 26.90 1.37
C ILE A 538 -11.29 25.71 1.48
N THR A 539 -12.04 25.69 2.57
CA THR A 539 -13.16 24.80 2.76
C THR A 539 -14.43 25.66 2.85
N SER A 540 -15.28 25.60 1.83
CA SER A 540 -16.51 26.41 1.72
C SER A 540 -17.76 25.53 1.84
N GLY A 541 -18.79 25.93 2.60
CA GLY A 541 -20.05 25.16 2.76
C GLY A 541 -20.72 25.32 4.13
N THR A 542 -22.00 24.93 4.26
CA THR A 542 -22.86 25.22 5.43
C THR A 542 -23.29 24.01 6.26
N GLY A 543 -22.75 22.81 6.00
CA GLY A 543 -23.20 21.61 6.71
C GLY A 543 -22.44 21.30 7.99
N ILE A 544 -23.09 20.55 8.88
CA ILE A 544 -22.53 20.01 10.13
C ILE A 544 -21.93 18.64 9.80
N HIS A 545 -20.61 18.50 9.83
CA HIS A 545 -19.94 17.28 9.32
C HIS A 545 -18.93 16.71 10.30
N PHE A 546 -18.65 15.42 10.16
CA PHE A 546 -17.66 14.70 10.95
C PHE A 546 -16.34 14.67 10.16
N ALA A 547 -15.30 15.36 10.67
CA ALA A 547 -13.91 15.36 10.21
C ALA A 547 -13.62 16.00 8.83
N ASN A 548 -13.78 17.33 8.73
CA ASN A 548 -13.34 18.10 7.55
C ASN A 548 -12.02 18.85 7.80
N ASN A 549 -10.97 18.52 7.03
CA ASN A 549 -9.63 19.10 7.20
C ASN A 549 -9.18 19.86 5.95
N ASN A 550 -8.38 20.92 6.09
CA ASN A 550 -7.67 21.42 4.91
C ASN A 550 -6.55 20.45 4.52
N ILE A 551 -5.70 20.08 5.47
CA ILE A 551 -4.63 19.11 5.30
C ILE A 551 -4.83 17.94 6.24
N TYR A 552 -4.81 16.74 5.68
CA TYR A 552 -4.97 15.49 6.41
C TYR A 552 -3.79 14.54 6.21
N SER A 553 -3.20 14.10 7.30
CA SER A 553 -2.25 12.98 7.38
C SER A 553 -2.51 12.24 8.69
N ALA A 554 -3.43 11.27 8.65
CA ALA A 554 -3.69 10.38 9.77
C ALA A 554 -4.05 8.99 9.23
N ASN A 555 -3.05 8.14 9.01
CA ASN A 555 -3.25 6.73 8.66
C ASN A 555 -2.52 5.84 9.66
N TYR A 556 -3.26 4.92 10.28
CA TYR A 556 -2.80 4.11 11.40
C TYR A 556 -1.88 2.95 11.03
N ILE A 557 -1.44 2.88 9.77
CA ILE A 557 -0.63 1.79 9.22
C ILE A 557 0.60 2.37 8.53
N ASN A 558 1.77 2.20 9.16
CA ASN A 558 3.09 2.47 8.61
C ASN A 558 3.38 3.90 8.08
N SER A 559 2.55 4.92 8.34
CA SER A 559 2.75 6.25 7.74
C SER A 559 3.81 7.08 8.48
N LYS A 560 4.93 7.36 7.79
CA LYS A 560 5.91 8.38 8.16
C LYS A 560 5.83 9.56 7.20
N ASP A 561 4.74 10.31 7.20
CA ASP A 561 4.55 11.50 6.34
C ASP A 561 5.39 12.69 6.87
N SER A 562 6.70 12.50 6.89
CA SER A 562 7.71 13.34 7.55
C SER A 562 8.26 14.42 6.63
N ALA A 563 8.95 15.41 7.22
CA ALA A 563 9.64 16.47 6.49
C ALA A 563 8.75 17.29 5.52
N ASN A 564 7.43 17.29 5.74
CA ASN A 564 6.51 18.12 4.98
C ASN A 564 6.47 19.54 5.54
N ILE A 565 6.46 20.52 4.65
CA ILE A 565 6.61 21.95 4.98
C ILE A 565 5.38 22.73 4.52
N PHE A 566 4.77 23.47 5.44
CA PHE A 566 3.68 24.40 5.19
C PHE A 566 4.14 25.79 5.63
N THR A 567 4.47 26.65 4.67
CA THR A 567 5.00 28.00 4.95
C THR A 567 4.23 29.11 4.22
N ASN A 568 3.92 30.20 4.92
CA ASN A 568 3.26 31.40 4.36
C ASN A 568 1.89 31.10 3.71
N ASN A 569 1.17 30.07 4.15
CA ASN A 569 -0.12 29.71 3.57
C ASN A 569 -1.29 30.37 4.30
N SER A 570 -2.41 30.49 3.60
CA SER A 570 -3.69 30.89 4.18
C SER A 570 -4.65 29.70 4.24
N PHE A 571 -5.19 29.42 5.42
CA PHE A 571 -6.16 28.36 5.66
C PHE A 571 -7.48 28.99 6.12
N VAL A 572 -8.57 28.66 5.42
CA VAL A 572 -9.89 29.26 5.66
C VAL A 572 -10.97 28.19 5.68
N GLY A 573 -11.71 28.12 6.79
CA GLY A 573 -12.87 27.23 6.93
C GLY A 573 -12.52 25.76 7.14
N GLY A 574 -13.50 24.97 7.58
CA GLY A 574 -13.33 23.58 7.98
C GLY A 574 -13.26 23.41 9.51
N GLN A 575 -12.97 22.19 9.97
CA GLN A 575 -12.93 21.87 11.41
C GLN A 575 -11.52 21.87 11.98
N GLN A 576 -10.58 21.34 11.22
CA GLN A 576 -9.16 21.43 11.51
C GLN A 576 -8.46 21.92 10.24
N ALA A 577 -7.44 22.77 10.41
CA ALA A 577 -6.66 23.20 9.27
C ALA A 577 -5.64 22.13 8.90
N ILE A 578 -4.81 21.74 9.87
CA ILE A 578 -3.74 20.77 9.66
C ILE A 578 -3.84 19.69 10.72
N LEU A 579 -4.03 18.45 10.29
CA LEU A 579 -3.99 17.26 11.13
C LEU A 579 -2.86 16.34 10.63
N PHE A 580 -1.84 16.13 11.46
CA PHE A 580 -0.74 15.21 11.21
C PHE A 580 -0.56 14.28 12.40
N THR A 581 -0.68 12.98 12.18
CA THR A 581 -0.62 11.96 13.22
C THR A 581 0.32 10.83 12.77
N GLY A 582 1.44 10.68 13.47
CA GLY A 582 2.28 9.50 13.37
C GLY A 582 1.74 8.34 14.21
N ILE A 583 2.58 7.35 14.44
CA ILE A 583 2.28 6.22 15.33
C ILE A 583 3.40 6.06 16.37
N SER A 584 3.07 5.50 17.54
CA SER A 584 3.98 5.46 18.70
C SER A 584 5.34 4.79 18.45
N ASN A 585 5.41 3.82 17.54
CA ASN A 585 6.64 3.14 17.12
C ASN A 585 7.27 3.70 15.83
N ALA A 586 6.66 4.71 15.21
CA ALA A 586 7.16 5.38 14.02
C ALA A 586 6.71 6.84 14.01
N LEU A 587 7.42 7.68 14.78
CA LEU A 587 7.11 9.10 14.89
C LEU A 587 7.35 9.82 13.55
N LEU A 588 6.46 10.77 13.22
CA LEU A 588 6.72 11.78 12.19
C LEU A 588 7.98 12.56 12.55
N ASN A 589 8.79 12.97 11.58
CA ASN A 589 10.00 13.74 11.85
C ASN A 589 10.04 15.03 11.03
N GLY A 590 10.31 16.17 11.65
CA GLY A 590 10.65 17.40 10.92
C GLY A 590 9.49 18.05 10.16
N VAL A 591 8.23 17.84 10.58
CA VAL A 591 7.09 18.58 10.03
C VAL A 591 7.20 20.05 10.44
N LYS A 592 7.03 20.96 9.48
CA LYS A 592 7.13 22.41 9.69
C LYS A 592 5.83 23.11 9.28
N ILE A 593 5.26 23.88 10.19
CA ILE A 593 4.05 24.68 10.00
C ILE A 593 4.40 26.11 10.43
N ASN A 594 4.92 26.90 9.50
CA ASN A 594 5.52 28.20 9.83
C ASN A 594 4.85 29.36 9.09
N ASN A 595 4.67 30.51 9.76
CA ASN A 595 4.17 31.75 9.14
C ASN A 595 2.80 31.60 8.45
N ASN A 596 1.94 30.68 8.89
CA ASN A 596 0.63 30.48 8.26
C ASN A 596 -0.46 31.28 8.98
N THR A 597 -1.52 31.62 8.25
CA THR A 597 -2.70 32.31 8.79
C THR A 597 -3.92 31.40 8.73
N PHE A 598 -4.61 31.24 9.85
CA PHE A 598 -5.78 30.37 10.01
C PHE A 598 -7.01 31.17 10.42
N LYS A 599 -8.08 31.10 9.62
CA LYS A 599 -9.31 31.89 9.83
C LYS A 599 -10.58 31.06 9.63
N LYS A 600 -11.65 31.43 10.36
CA LYS A 600 -13.02 30.90 10.17
C LYS A 600 -13.20 29.37 10.37
N PHE A 601 -12.41 28.75 11.24
CA PHE A 601 -12.58 27.32 11.59
C PHE A 601 -13.73 27.12 12.58
N THR A 602 -14.52 26.06 12.39
CA THR A 602 -15.71 25.73 13.19
C THR A 602 -15.69 24.25 13.60
N GLY A 603 -15.89 23.93 14.88
CA GLY A 603 -16.00 22.53 15.36
C GLY A 603 -17.37 21.89 15.07
N ASN A 604 -17.47 20.56 15.17
CA ASN A 604 -18.75 19.85 15.17
C ASN A 604 -19.39 19.92 16.57
N GLY A 605 -20.65 20.36 16.67
CA GLY A 605 -21.37 20.40 17.95
C GLY A 605 -21.77 19.03 18.52
N SER A 606 -21.70 17.95 17.73
CA SER A 606 -22.11 16.60 18.17
C SER A 606 -20.95 15.70 18.63
N ASP A 607 -19.70 16.12 18.45
CA ASP A 607 -18.54 15.30 18.80
C ASP A 607 -18.01 15.68 20.19
N ASN A 608 -17.91 14.69 21.09
CA ASN A 608 -17.37 14.86 22.44
C ASN A 608 -15.83 15.08 22.48
N TYR A 609 -15.18 15.29 21.33
CA TYR A 609 -13.72 15.41 21.22
C TYR A 609 -13.28 16.82 20.85
N ASP A 610 -12.34 17.38 21.60
CA ASP A 610 -11.72 18.67 21.30
C ASP A 610 -11.03 18.65 19.92
N LYS A 611 -11.39 19.59 19.04
CA LYS A 611 -10.77 19.74 17.71
C LYS A 611 -9.88 20.97 17.67
N TYR A 612 -8.61 20.79 17.30
CA TYR A 612 -7.63 21.87 17.23
C TYR A 612 -7.40 22.31 15.78
N VAL A 613 -7.23 23.62 15.57
CA VAL A 613 -6.91 24.19 14.25
C VAL A 613 -5.64 23.55 13.69
N ILE A 614 -4.61 23.41 14.52
CA ILE A 614 -3.38 22.69 14.21
C ILE A 614 -3.26 21.52 15.19
N SER A 615 -3.11 20.30 14.68
CA SER A 615 -2.98 19.09 15.48
C SER A 615 -1.82 18.23 14.98
N LEU A 616 -0.81 18.06 15.83
CA LEU A 616 0.35 17.19 15.61
C LEU A 616 0.39 16.12 16.71
N SER A 617 0.50 14.85 16.33
CA SER A 617 0.59 13.76 17.30
C SER A 617 1.62 12.73 16.88
N TYR A 618 2.32 12.13 17.85
CA TYR A 618 3.36 11.14 17.60
C TYR A 618 4.43 11.65 16.62
N ALA A 619 5.07 12.76 16.97
CA ALA A 619 6.04 13.45 16.12
C ALA A 619 7.36 13.74 16.86
N LYS A 620 8.41 14.06 16.11
CA LYS A 620 9.68 14.53 16.65
C LYS A 620 10.25 15.67 15.81
N ASN A 621 10.99 16.56 16.47
CA ASN A 621 11.66 17.70 15.84
C ASN A 621 10.71 18.57 14.99
N ILE A 622 9.50 18.81 15.49
CA ILE A 622 8.50 19.63 14.81
C ILE A 622 8.76 21.14 14.95
N GLU A 623 8.29 21.94 14.00
CA GLU A 623 8.26 23.40 14.11
C GLU A 623 6.84 23.88 13.84
N VAL A 624 6.22 24.54 14.81
CA VAL A 624 4.92 25.22 14.65
C VAL A 624 5.12 26.68 15.05
N ASN A 625 5.65 27.47 14.13
CA ASN A 625 6.16 28.79 14.47
C ASN A 625 5.49 29.94 13.72
N ASN A 626 5.37 31.09 14.38
CA ASN A 626 4.95 32.35 13.77
C ASN A 626 3.57 32.26 13.09
N ASN A 627 2.69 31.37 13.56
CA ASN A 627 1.36 31.23 12.97
C ASN A 627 0.37 32.18 13.63
N ILE A 628 -0.57 32.69 12.83
CA ILE A 628 -1.68 33.51 13.30
C ILE A 628 -2.96 32.68 13.26
N VAL A 629 -3.53 32.41 14.44
CA VAL A 629 -4.81 31.73 14.58
C VAL A 629 -5.86 32.75 15.00
N ASP A 630 -6.62 33.27 14.03
CA ASP A 630 -7.71 34.23 14.21
C ASP A 630 -9.05 33.55 13.91
N SER A 631 -9.61 32.87 14.92
CA SER A 631 -10.83 32.08 14.78
C SER A 631 -11.91 32.57 15.73
N ILE A 632 -13.00 33.11 15.18
CA ILE A 632 -14.22 33.41 15.94
C ILE A 632 -14.99 32.10 16.11
N ILE A 633 -15.28 31.68 17.34
CA ILE A 633 -16.16 30.53 17.57
C ILE A 633 -17.15 30.87 18.69
N GLN A 634 -18.41 31.17 18.41
CA GLN A 634 -19.45 31.06 19.44
C GLN A 634 -19.95 29.61 19.46
N GLY A 635 -19.93 28.95 20.62
CA GLY A 635 -20.74 27.74 20.89
C GLY A 635 -20.10 26.33 20.81
N PHE A 636 -18.78 26.13 20.82
CA PHE A 636 -18.18 24.79 20.52
C PHE A 636 -16.92 24.44 21.33
N ASN A 637 -16.47 23.17 21.36
CA ASN A 637 -15.22 22.66 21.95
C ASN A 637 -14.07 22.58 20.91
N GLY A 638 -13.54 23.72 20.46
CA GLY A 638 -12.36 23.76 19.59
C GLY A 638 -11.16 24.35 20.31
N GLY A 639 -9.92 23.98 19.96
CA GLY A 639 -8.65 24.53 20.47
C GLY A 639 -7.78 25.18 19.38
N GLY A 640 -6.67 25.84 19.76
CA GLY A 640 -5.76 26.48 18.80
C GLY A 640 -4.72 25.49 18.24
N ILE A 641 -3.69 25.19 19.02
CA ILE A 641 -2.59 24.28 18.66
C ILE A 641 -2.59 23.09 19.63
N TYR A 642 -2.55 21.88 19.11
CA TYR A 642 -2.35 20.64 19.88
C TYR A 642 -1.11 19.91 19.40
N VAL A 643 -0.22 19.58 20.33
CA VAL A 643 0.96 18.74 20.11
C VAL A 643 0.92 17.62 21.14
N ALA A 644 0.91 16.37 20.69
CA ALA A 644 0.81 15.21 21.57
C ALA A 644 1.83 14.13 21.31
N ASN A 645 2.24 13.42 22.38
CA ASN A 645 3.16 12.27 22.33
C ASN A 645 4.39 12.55 21.47
N SER A 646 4.97 13.75 21.62
CA SER A 646 5.98 14.27 20.69
C SER A 646 7.27 14.65 21.41
N ILE A 647 8.41 14.41 20.75
CA ILE A 647 9.72 14.47 21.40
C ILE A 647 10.78 15.24 20.60
N GLY A 648 11.94 15.47 21.20
CA GLY A 648 13.13 15.97 20.52
C GLY A 648 13.18 17.49 20.38
N ARG A 649 14.04 17.97 19.48
CA ARG A 649 14.37 19.39 19.31
C ARG A 649 13.29 20.11 18.51
N GLY A 650 12.08 20.21 19.07
CA GLY A 650 10.92 20.87 18.47
C GLY A 650 10.65 22.27 19.01
N SER A 651 9.74 22.99 18.36
CA SER A 651 9.29 24.31 18.80
C SER A 651 7.82 24.60 18.51
N VAL A 652 7.19 25.32 19.43
CA VAL A 652 5.90 26.00 19.25
C VAL A 652 6.14 27.45 19.67
N SER A 653 6.54 28.31 18.74
CA SER A 653 7.05 29.63 19.07
C SER A 653 6.52 30.75 18.18
N GLY A 654 6.37 31.96 18.72
CA GLY A 654 5.93 33.13 17.93
C GLY A 654 4.47 33.06 17.46
N ASN A 655 3.67 32.12 17.97
CA ASN A 655 2.28 31.98 17.51
C ASN A 655 1.40 33.03 18.20
N ASN A 656 0.54 33.68 17.40
CA ASN A 656 -0.46 34.62 17.88
C ASN A 656 -1.87 34.00 17.77
N ILE A 657 -2.48 33.69 18.91
CA ILE A 657 -3.74 32.97 19.01
C ILE A 657 -4.76 33.83 19.75
N VAL A 658 -5.79 34.28 19.03
CA VAL A 658 -6.78 35.26 19.53
C VAL A 658 -8.22 34.80 19.36
N LYS A 659 -9.14 35.49 20.04
CA LYS A 659 -10.61 35.29 19.97
C LYS A 659 -11.05 33.87 20.33
N ARG A 660 -10.31 33.19 21.21
CA ARG A 660 -10.59 31.82 21.65
C ARG A 660 -11.74 31.79 22.64
N LYS A 661 -12.83 31.11 22.30
CA LYS A 661 -14.04 31.01 23.12
C LYS A 661 -14.27 29.63 23.76
N SER A 662 -13.30 28.73 23.70
CA SER A 662 -13.39 27.35 24.20
C SER A 662 -12.04 26.61 24.22
N SER A 663 -11.96 25.52 25.00
CA SER A 663 -10.81 24.61 25.12
C SER A 663 -9.48 25.36 25.29
N ASN A 664 -8.36 24.76 24.90
CA ASN A 664 -7.02 25.32 25.10
C ASN A 664 -6.55 26.15 23.89
N GLY A 665 -5.85 27.25 24.16
CA GLY A 665 -5.15 28.02 23.11
C GLY A 665 -3.99 27.20 22.54
N ILE A 666 -3.07 26.78 23.39
CA ILE A 666 -2.03 25.78 23.10
C ILE A 666 -2.19 24.63 24.10
N ASN A 667 -2.17 23.39 23.60
CA ASN A 667 -2.19 22.18 24.41
C ASN A 667 -1.02 21.28 24.02
N LEU A 668 -0.13 21.06 24.98
CA LEU A 668 0.99 20.13 24.88
C LEU A 668 0.67 18.92 25.75
N ASP A 669 0.63 17.74 25.14
CA ASP A 669 0.20 16.52 25.80
C ASP A 669 1.22 15.40 25.67
N TYR A 670 1.96 15.12 26.75
CA TYR A 670 3.13 14.23 26.72
C TYR A 670 4.21 14.70 25.73
N VAL A 671 4.60 15.98 25.85
CA VAL A 671 5.68 16.57 25.05
C VAL A 671 6.98 16.64 25.85
N SER A 672 8.10 16.25 25.23
CA SER A 672 9.43 16.35 25.85
C SER A 672 10.50 16.83 24.86
N GLY A 673 11.57 17.42 25.39
CA GLY A 673 12.82 17.58 24.63
C GLY A 673 13.56 16.25 24.46
N GLY A 674 14.74 16.33 23.84
CA GLY A 674 15.72 15.24 23.84
C GLY A 674 16.47 15.12 25.18
N ASN A 675 17.45 14.22 25.23
CA ASN A 675 18.17 13.89 26.46
C ASN A 675 19.38 14.81 26.74
N THR A 676 19.57 15.86 25.93
CA THR A 676 20.65 16.83 26.08
C THR A 676 20.09 18.26 26.13
N PHE A 677 20.76 19.18 26.82
CA PHE A 677 20.29 20.58 26.94
C PHE A 677 20.09 21.30 25.60
N ALA A 678 20.81 20.88 24.55
CA ALA A 678 20.73 21.43 23.19
C ALA A 678 19.49 20.93 22.40
N GLU A 679 18.87 19.84 22.86
CA GLU A 679 17.71 19.22 22.23
C GLU A 679 16.39 19.59 22.93
N ALA A 680 16.38 20.70 23.67
CA ALA A 680 15.19 21.13 24.38
C ALA A 680 14.02 21.43 23.43
N PHE A 681 12.81 21.01 23.83
CA PHE A 681 11.59 21.45 23.16
C PHE A 681 11.26 22.87 23.64
N THR A 682 11.12 23.83 22.73
CA THR A 682 10.96 25.25 23.09
C THR A 682 9.54 25.75 22.79
N VAL A 683 8.91 26.35 23.80
CA VAL A 683 7.62 27.03 23.70
C VAL A 683 7.88 28.49 24.05
N ALA A 684 8.02 29.36 23.03
CA ALA A 684 8.47 30.72 23.31
C ALA A 684 7.80 31.80 22.46
N ASN A 685 7.76 33.05 22.97
CA ASN A 685 7.21 34.20 22.25
C ASN A 685 5.77 33.99 21.75
N ASN A 686 4.96 33.12 22.36
CA ASN A 686 3.57 32.99 21.95
C ASN A 686 2.71 34.04 22.66
N MET A 687 1.79 34.65 21.91
CA MET A 687 0.70 35.47 22.45
C MET A 687 -0.60 34.67 22.37
N VAL A 688 -1.20 34.37 23.52
CA VAL A 688 -2.41 33.53 23.57
C VAL A 688 -3.48 34.16 24.44
N GLN A 689 -4.59 34.52 23.82
CA GLN A 689 -5.79 34.98 24.50
C GLN A 689 -6.80 33.83 24.62
N LEU A 690 -7.16 33.48 25.86
CA LEU A 690 -8.35 32.69 26.17
C LEU A 690 -9.46 33.65 26.65
N ASP A 691 -10.60 33.67 25.97
CA ASP A 691 -11.73 34.54 26.25
C ASP A 691 -13.05 33.75 26.17
N SER A 692 -13.29 32.90 27.16
CA SER A 692 -14.31 31.84 27.12
C SER A 692 -15.12 31.80 28.42
N THR A 693 -16.34 31.26 28.38
CA THR A 693 -17.10 30.86 29.58
C THR A 693 -17.03 29.34 29.83
N ILE A 694 -16.54 28.58 28.85
CA ILE A 694 -16.30 27.13 28.92
C ILE A 694 -14.87 26.88 29.41
N LEU A 695 -14.65 25.79 30.16
CA LEU A 695 -13.33 25.37 30.63
C LEU A 695 -12.29 25.33 29.50
N GLY A 696 -11.08 25.81 29.81
CA GLY A 696 -9.97 25.93 28.87
C GLY A 696 -8.76 26.61 29.49
N ASN A 697 -7.60 26.56 28.83
CA ASN A 697 -6.38 27.24 29.29
C ASN A 697 -5.76 28.02 28.13
N ALA A 698 -5.06 29.13 28.39
CA ALA A 698 -4.28 29.77 27.33
C ALA A 698 -3.13 28.84 26.90
N LEU A 699 -2.38 28.28 27.86
CA LEU A 699 -1.46 27.17 27.65
C LEU A 699 -1.75 26.04 28.65
N LEU A 700 -2.07 24.85 28.15
CA LEU A 700 -2.02 23.59 28.89
C LEU A 700 -0.73 22.87 28.52
N ALA A 701 0.15 22.66 29.49
CA ALA A 701 1.44 22.01 29.32
C ALA A 701 1.51 20.74 30.18
N ASN A 702 1.13 19.60 29.60
CA ASN A 702 1.43 18.28 30.13
C ASN A 702 2.75 17.81 29.52
N ILE A 703 3.85 18.11 30.19
CA ILE A 703 5.20 17.95 29.65
C ILE A 703 5.98 16.86 30.37
N GLY A 704 7.03 16.36 29.73
CA GLY A 704 7.95 15.36 30.26
C GLY A 704 9.22 16.00 30.82
N SER A 705 10.28 15.98 30.02
CA SER A 705 11.62 16.43 30.40
C SER A 705 12.17 17.40 29.35
N ASN A 706 13.05 18.31 29.76
CA ASN A 706 13.79 19.22 28.87
C ASN A 706 12.90 20.11 27.98
N VAL A 707 11.80 20.62 28.51
CA VAL A 707 10.94 21.61 27.86
C VAL A 707 11.22 23.00 28.43
N LYS A 708 11.26 24.00 27.55
CA LYS A 708 11.54 25.40 27.90
C LYS A 708 10.35 26.28 27.51
N ILE A 709 9.66 26.83 28.49
CA ILE A 709 8.53 27.76 28.32
C ILE A 709 9.04 29.16 28.65
N LEU A 710 9.37 29.94 27.61
CA LEU A 710 10.11 31.19 27.74
C LEU A 710 9.39 32.35 27.06
N HIS A 711 9.31 33.53 27.68
CA HIS A 711 8.82 34.74 27.00
C HIS A 711 7.44 34.58 26.34
N ASN A 712 6.51 33.82 26.92
CA ASN A 712 5.13 33.75 26.42
C ASN A 712 4.27 34.81 27.11
N THR A 713 3.31 35.38 26.40
CA THR A 713 2.27 36.25 26.97
C THR A 713 0.93 35.53 26.89
N LEU A 714 0.42 35.11 28.05
CA LEU A 714 -0.78 34.29 28.18
C LEU A 714 -1.85 35.07 28.95
N LEU A 715 -2.97 35.34 28.30
CA LEU A 715 -4.13 36.00 28.91
C LEU A 715 -5.28 35.00 29.11
N ASN A 716 -5.72 34.87 30.34
CA ASN A 716 -6.92 34.17 30.75
C ASN A 716 -8.03 35.16 31.11
N ASN A 717 -8.95 35.35 30.18
CA ASN A 717 -10.16 36.15 30.34
C ASN A 717 -11.40 35.27 30.61
N ASN A 718 -11.21 34.08 31.18
CA ASN A 718 -12.28 33.12 31.46
C ASN A 718 -12.90 33.32 32.85
N THR A 719 -14.20 33.08 32.98
CA THR A 719 -14.92 33.18 34.26
C THR A 719 -14.81 31.93 35.14
N SER A 720 -14.44 30.78 34.56
CA SER A 720 -14.27 29.50 35.28
C SER A 720 -13.02 29.51 36.14
N THR A 721 -13.15 29.19 37.43
CA THR A 721 -12.03 29.09 38.40
C THR A 721 -11.08 27.92 38.14
N PHE A 722 -11.36 27.06 37.14
CA PHE A 722 -10.52 25.93 36.75
C PHE A 722 -9.71 26.19 35.48
N SER A 723 -9.99 27.31 34.79
CA SER A 723 -9.25 27.77 33.62
C SER A 723 -8.00 28.54 34.04
N ALA A 724 -6.86 28.32 33.38
CA ALA A 724 -5.61 29.01 33.70
C ALA A 724 -4.97 29.73 32.50
N ALA A 725 -4.16 30.76 32.75
CA ALA A 725 -3.27 31.31 31.72
C ALA A 725 -2.17 30.28 31.41
N LEU A 726 -1.47 29.79 32.43
CA LEU A 726 -0.66 28.58 32.35
C LEU A 726 -1.21 27.50 33.28
N ARG A 727 -1.49 26.32 32.74
CA ARG A 727 -1.65 25.08 33.50
C ARG A 727 -0.51 24.12 33.18
N LEU A 728 0.32 23.83 34.18
CA LEU A 728 1.52 23.02 34.10
C LEU A 728 1.35 21.71 34.86
N ASN A 729 1.54 20.61 34.14
CA ASN A 729 1.61 19.27 34.68
C ASN A 729 2.89 18.58 34.16
N ILE A 730 3.66 17.95 35.04
CA ILE A 730 4.90 17.26 34.67
C ILE A 730 4.75 15.76 34.91
N ASN A 731 4.97 15.00 33.85
CA ASN A 731 4.83 13.54 33.82
C ASN A 731 6.12 12.87 34.33
N GLY A 732 6.10 12.37 35.56
CA GLY A 732 7.24 11.68 36.17
C GLY A 732 8.35 12.62 36.66
N VAL A 733 9.51 12.04 37.01
CA VAL A 733 10.70 12.81 37.37
C VAL A 733 11.53 13.06 36.11
N PRO A 734 11.71 14.31 35.68
CA PRO A 734 12.39 14.59 34.42
C PRO A 734 13.90 14.33 34.52
N VAL A 735 14.47 13.80 33.44
CA VAL A 735 15.93 13.58 33.30
C VAL A 735 16.68 14.91 33.30
N ILE A 736 16.11 15.93 32.67
CA ILE A 736 16.55 17.32 32.69
C ILE A 736 15.34 18.16 33.07
N LYS A 737 15.47 18.93 34.15
CA LYS A 737 14.39 19.81 34.63
C LYS A 737 13.91 20.77 33.55
N ASP A 738 12.58 20.92 33.48
CA ASP A 738 11.96 21.92 32.62
C ASP A 738 12.25 23.35 33.12
N THR A 739 12.19 24.33 32.22
CA THR A 739 12.45 25.74 32.55
C THR A 739 11.28 26.62 32.14
N ILE A 740 10.71 27.35 33.11
CA ILE A 740 9.58 28.27 32.91
C ILE A 740 10.04 29.67 33.34
N ARG A 741 10.37 30.55 32.39
CA ARG A 741 10.92 31.88 32.74
C ARG A 741 10.48 33.00 31.81
N ASN A 742 10.51 34.22 32.33
CA ASN A 742 10.25 35.44 31.57
C ASN A 742 8.89 35.48 30.90
N ASN A 743 7.90 34.74 31.40
CA ASN A 743 6.55 34.76 30.82
C ASN A 743 5.67 35.80 31.50
N ILE A 744 4.61 36.25 30.82
CA ILE A 744 3.47 36.93 31.44
C ILE A 744 2.30 35.94 31.52
N PHE A 745 1.80 35.71 32.74
CA PHE A 745 0.59 34.97 33.04
C PHE A 745 -0.43 35.93 33.65
N ALA A 746 -1.48 36.26 32.89
CA ALA A 746 -2.50 37.23 33.33
C ALA A 746 -3.87 36.57 33.43
N ALA A 747 -4.60 36.80 34.53
CA ALA A 747 -6.00 36.43 34.71
C ALA A 747 -6.86 37.63 35.14
N ILE A 748 -7.91 37.94 34.38
CA ILE A 748 -8.61 39.23 34.55
C ILE A 748 -10.13 39.16 34.81
N ASN A 749 -10.77 37.99 34.70
CA ASN A 749 -12.24 37.86 34.80
C ASN A 749 -12.71 36.62 35.59
N GLY A 750 -11.85 36.06 36.45
CA GLY A 750 -12.02 34.74 37.07
C GLY A 750 -10.78 33.91 36.82
N GLY A 751 -10.89 32.58 36.72
CA GLY A 751 -9.73 31.76 36.32
C GLY A 751 -8.50 31.87 37.23
N ILE A 752 -7.39 31.32 36.74
CA ILE A 752 -6.10 31.24 37.43
C ILE A 752 -5.03 31.88 36.54
N ALA A 753 -4.11 32.67 37.09
CA ALA A 753 -2.95 33.14 36.31
C ALA A 753 -1.93 32.01 36.14
N TYR A 754 -1.45 31.44 37.26
CA TYR A 754 -0.45 30.38 37.26
C TYR A 754 -0.92 29.13 38.01
N TYR A 755 -1.06 27.99 37.33
CA TYR A 755 -1.39 26.70 37.93
C TYR A 755 -0.31 25.66 37.65
N SER A 756 0.42 25.22 38.67
CA SER A 756 1.26 24.02 38.63
C SER A 756 0.75 22.92 39.56
N THR A 757 0.61 21.69 39.05
CA THR A 757 0.43 20.48 39.87
C THR A 757 1.76 19.85 40.31
N ALA A 758 2.85 20.15 39.59
CA ALA A 758 4.19 19.64 39.84
C ALA A 758 4.93 20.41 40.95
N GLY A 759 5.90 19.74 41.59
CA GLY A 759 6.77 20.31 42.62
C GLY A 759 8.13 20.80 42.09
N ASN A 760 8.87 21.53 42.92
CA ASN A 760 10.17 22.16 42.57
C ASN A 760 11.34 21.19 42.25
N THR A 761 11.16 19.88 42.50
CA THR A 761 12.12 18.85 42.08
C THR A 761 12.02 18.55 40.58
N GLN A 762 10.95 18.96 39.91
CA GLN A 762 10.69 18.63 38.50
C GLN A 762 11.02 19.77 37.54
N TYR A 763 10.96 21.03 37.96
CA TYR A 763 11.22 22.18 37.08
C TYR A 763 11.86 23.35 37.81
N PHE A 764 12.32 24.34 37.04
CA PHE A 764 12.71 25.65 37.52
C PHE A 764 11.78 26.71 36.99
N SER A 765 11.36 27.64 37.85
CA SER A 765 10.56 28.79 37.45
C SER A 765 11.04 30.08 38.09
N SER A 766 11.18 31.16 37.31
CA SER A 766 11.68 32.47 37.78
C SER A 766 11.42 33.60 36.77
N HIS A 767 11.48 34.85 37.22
CA HIS A 767 11.33 36.06 36.39
C HIS A 767 10.04 36.09 35.55
N ASN A 768 8.96 35.48 36.03
CA ASN A 768 7.66 35.57 35.36
C ASN A 768 6.86 36.75 35.93
N ASN A 769 5.98 37.36 35.14
CA ASN A 769 4.93 38.23 35.65
C ASN A 769 3.66 37.41 35.87
N ILE A 770 3.24 37.25 37.12
CA ILE A 770 2.01 36.56 37.50
C ILE A 770 1.03 37.63 37.97
N TYR A 771 -0.01 37.88 37.18
CA TYR A 771 -0.96 38.96 37.43
C TYR A 771 -2.39 38.41 37.48
N ALA A 772 -3.12 38.76 38.53
CA ALA A 772 -4.53 38.40 38.70
C ALA A 772 -5.32 39.58 39.25
N THR A 773 -6.57 39.76 38.78
CA THR A 773 -7.46 40.84 39.26
C THR A 773 -8.84 40.33 39.64
N GLY A 774 -9.55 41.12 40.48
CA GLY A 774 -10.93 40.83 40.84
C GLY A 774 -11.11 39.45 41.47
N THR A 775 -12.01 38.64 40.91
CA THR A 775 -12.34 37.27 41.38
C THR A 775 -11.36 36.20 40.89
N SER A 776 -10.26 36.60 40.23
CA SER A 776 -9.27 35.68 39.68
C SER A 776 -8.36 35.11 40.76
N ILE A 777 -7.95 33.85 40.61
CA ILE A 777 -6.99 33.17 41.48
C ILE A 777 -5.57 33.53 41.02
N PHE A 778 -4.79 34.10 41.94
CA PHE A 778 -3.39 34.48 41.65
C PHE A 778 -2.56 33.27 41.23
N SER A 779 -2.52 32.22 42.04
CA SER A 779 -1.83 31.00 41.67
C SER A 779 -2.35 29.76 42.39
N ARG A 780 -2.09 28.60 41.79
CA ARG A 780 -2.30 27.29 42.41
C ARG A 780 -1.03 26.45 42.24
N TYR A 781 -0.41 26.06 43.35
CA TYR A 781 0.82 25.27 43.36
C TYR A 781 0.63 24.02 44.22
N SER A 782 0.94 22.85 43.65
CA SER A 782 0.68 21.54 44.27
C SER A 782 -0.76 21.40 44.78
N ASN A 783 -1.72 21.87 43.98
CA ASN A 783 -3.16 21.93 44.25
C ASN A 783 -3.61 22.88 45.38
N THR A 784 -2.70 23.60 46.03
CA THR A 784 -3.00 24.64 47.02
C THR A 784 -3.05 26.02 46.38
N VAL A 785 -4.02 26.85 46.79
CA VAL A 785 -4.16 28.23 46.30
C VAL A 785 -3.26 29.17 47.08
N TYR A 786 -2.52 30.03 46.37
CA TYR A 786 -1.70 31.09 46.93
C TYR A 786 -2.09 32.42 46.30
N ASN A 787 -2.48 33.39 47.13
CA ASN A 787 -3.09 34.64 46.69
C ASN A 787 -2.07 35.76 46.42
N THR A 788 -0.80 35.58 46.77
CA THR A 788 0.26 36.58 46.56
C THR A 788 1.55 35.93 46.08
N LEU A 789 2.37 36.72 45.37
CA LEU A 789 3.69 36.28 44.91
C LEU A 789 4.58 35.84 46.08
N ALA A 790 4.59 36.58 47.18
CA ALA A 790 5.38 36.24 48.36
C ALA A 790 5.00 34.86 48.93
N SER A 791 3.70 34.57 49.05
CA SER A 791 3.23 33.27 49.54
C SER A 791 3.60 32.11 48.59
N LEU A 792 3.56 32.35 47.28
CA LEU A 792 3.99 31.38 46.27
C LEU A 792 5.52 31.14 46.33
N GLN A 793 6.32 32.19 46.48
CA GLN A 793 7.78 32.09 46.61
C GLN A 793 8.17 31.26 47.84
N THR A 794 7.56 31.54 48.99
CA THR A 794 7.81 30.76 50.21
C THR A 794 7.43 29.29 50.04
N ALA A 795 6.27 28.99 49.45
CA ALA A 795 5.79 27.63 49.32
C ALA A 795 6.54 26.80 48.26
N SER A 796 6.94 27.44 47.16
CA SER A 796 7.59 26.75 46.03
C SER A 796 9.11 26.71 46.14
N GLY A 797 9.73 27.71 46.79
CA GLY A 797 11.17 27.97 46.71
C GLY A 797 11.62 28.43 45.31
N MET A 798 10.67 28.83 44.45
CA MET A 798 10.89 29.30 43.07
C MET A 798 10.41 30.75 42.92
N GLU A 799 10.25 31.23 41.69
CA GLU A 799 9.76 32.58 41.36
C GLU A 799 10.66 33.73 41.83
N ALA A 800 11.97 33.48 41.97
CA ALA A 800 12.95 34.55 42.18
C ALA A 800 12.92 35.55 41.00
N GLY A 801 12.89 36.85 41.28
CA GLY A 801 12.82 37.90 40.25
C GLY A 801 11.47 38.00 39.51
N SER A 802 10.48 37.18 39.85
CA SER A 802 9.12 37.28 39.31
C SER A 802 8.40 38.55 39.82
N LYS A 803 7.39 38.99 39.10
CA LYS A 803 6.62 40.22 39.35
C LYS A 803 5.12 39.95 39.41
N ASN A 804 4.37 40.87 40.00
CA ASN A 804 2.90 40.92 39.98
C ASN A 804 2.48 42.34 39.60
N ILE A 805 2.54 42.66 38.32
CA ILE A 805 2.28 43.99 37.77
C ILE A 805 1.29 43.86 36.62
N ASN A 806 0.37 44.83 36.51
CA ASN A 806 -0.55 44.89 35.37
C ASN A 806 0.25 45.05 34.06
N PRO A 807 0.14 44.14 33.09
CA PRO A 807 0.86 44.27 31.82
C PRO A 807 0.47 45.47 30.96
N LEU A 808 -0.67 46.13 31.24
CA LEU A 808 -1.22 47.22 30.42
C LEU A 808 -1.32 46.84 28.93
N PHE A 809 -1.87 45.65 28.65
CA PHE A 809 -2.06 45.19 27.28
C PHE A 809 -2.84 46.21 26.45
N ILE A 810 -2.47 46.39 25.17
CA ILE A 810 -3.19 47.28 24.24
C ILE A 810 -4.69 46.94 24.19
N SER A 811 -5.04 45.65 24.14
CA SER A 811 -6.41 45.16 24.32
C SER A 811 -6.40 43.67 24.68
N ASN A 812 -7.56 43.10 25.03
CA ASN A 812 -7.64 41.65 25.31
C ASN A 812 -7.26 40.79 24.08
N THR A 813 -7.45 41.29 22.85
CA THR A 813 -7.07 40.60 21.60
C THR A 813 -5.71 41.01 21.05
N ASN A 814 -5.04 41.96 21.70
CA ASN A 814 -3.73 42.46 21.31
C ASN A 814 -2.86 42.56 22.57
N LEU A 815 -2.07 41.50 22.81
CA LEU A 815 -1.34 41.30 24.06
C LEU A 815 0.07 41.92 24.07
N HIS A 816 0.34 42.86 23.17
CA HIS A 816 1.54 43.71 23.28
C HIS A 816 1.47 44.48 24.59
N VAL A 817 2.61 44.53 25.28
CA VAL A 817 2.73 45.00 26.66
C VAL A 817 2.89 46.53 26.65
N GLY A 818 2.28 47.23 27.61
CA GLY A 818 2.42 48.69 27.76
C GLY A 818 3.19 49.11 29.02
N GLU A 819 3.54 48.15 29.87
CA GLU A 819 4.08 48.38 31.21
C GLU A 819 5.61 48.31 31.23
N GLY A 820 6.27 49.47 31.32
CA GLY A 820 7.73 49.58 31.39
C GLY A 820 8.35 48.90 32.62
N ALA A 821 7.60 48.75 33.71
CA ALA A 821 8.06 48.03 34.90
C ALA A 821 8.26 46.52 34.67
N LEU A 822 7.86 45.97 33.52
CA LEU A 822 8.13 44.58 33.14
C LEU A 822 9.50 44.34 32.49
N ASN A 823 10.29 45.40 32.27
CA ASN A 823 11.71 45.26 31.92
C ASN A 823 12.53 44.71 33.09
N GLY A 824 13.60 43.98 32.78
CA GLY A 824 14.45 43.33 33.79
C GLY A 824 14.12 41.86 34.06
N ALA A 825 13.64 41.14 33.05
CA ALA A 825 13.63 39.67 33.05
C ALA A 825 15.07 39.12 32.96
N ALA A 826 15.26 37.81 33.12
CA ALA A 826 16.61 37.22 33.03
C ALA A 826 17.04 37.07 31.55
N PRO A 827 18.30 37.36 31.15
CA PRO A 827 18.76 37.08 29.80
C PRO A 827 18.60 35.59 29.40
N THR A 828 18.19 35.33 28.17
CA THR A 828 18.04 33.97 27.62
C THR A 828 18.64 33.86 26.22
N TYR A 829 18.58 32.67 25.62
CA TYR A 829 19.00 32.44 24.23
C TYR A 829 17.94 32.86 23.18
N ILE A 830 16.76 33.33 23.63
CA ILE A 830 15.75 33.92 22.76
C ILE A 830 16.10 35.40 22.58
N ASN A 831 16.59 35.76 21.39
CA ASN A 831 17.19 37.07 21.12
C ASN A 831 16.26 38.06 20.39
N THR A 832 15.07 37.61 19.98
CA THR A 832 14.05 38.41 19.31
C THR A 832 12.69 38.17 19.96
N ASP A 833 11.79 39.15 19.88
CA ASP A 833 10.41 39.06 20.33
C ASP A 833 9.48 38.47 19.23
N ILE A 834 8.16 38.53 19.44
CA ILE A 834 7.18 38.02 18.48
C ILE A 834 7.13 38.82 17.16
N ASP A 835 7.47 40.11 17.21
CA ASP A 835 7.48 41.01 16.04
C ASP A 835 8.82 41.01 15.30
N GLY A 836 9.82 40.33 15.86
CA GLY A 836 11.17 40.25 15.33
C GLY A 836 12.10 41.35 15.83
N ASN A 837 11.70 42.14 16.82
CA ASN A 837 12.55 43.16 17.44
C ASN A 837 13.62 42.48 18.31
N PRO A 838 14.88 42.98 18.30
CA PRO A 838 15.92 42.47 19.19
C PRO A 838 15.59 42.69 20.67
N ARG A 839 15.82 41.67 21.49
CA ARG A 839 15.68 41.77 22.95
C ARG A 839 16.91 42.37 23.61
N SER A 840 16.71 43.09 24.72
CA SER A 840 17.81 43.55 25.57
C SER A 840 18.66 42.36 26.06
N LEU A 841 19.98 42.46 25.89
CA LEU A 841 20.91 41.40 26.29
C LEU A 841 21.10 41.30 27.81
N THR A 842 20.68 42.31 28.57
CA THR A 842 20.87 42.39 30.02
C THR A 842 19.55 42.45 30.78
N THR A 843 18.51 43.06 30.20
CA THR A 843 17.26 43.38 30.88
C THR A 843 16.04 43.21 29.97
N PRO A 844 15.85 42.03 29.34
CA PRO A 844 14.72 41.82 28.42
C PRO A 844 13.36 42.03 29.10
N THR A 845 12.34 42.33 28.32
CA THR A 845 10.96 42.44 28.81
C THR A 845 10.39 41.04 29.10
N MET A 846 9.65 40.89 30.21
CA MET A 846 8.86 39.68 30.44
C MET A 846 7.75 39.58 29.39
N GLY A 847 7.50 38.40 28.85
CA GLY A 847 6.48 38.15 27.83
C GLY A 847 7.02 38.12 26.40
N ALA A 848 6.10 37.96 25.46
CA ALA A 848 6.37 37.74 24.04
C ALA A 848 6.78 38.99 23.26
N ASP A 849 6.62 40.16 23.87
CA ASP A 849 6.86 41.49 23.28
C ASP A 849 8.05 42.15 24.00
N GLU A 850 8.87 42.91 23.28
CA GLU A 850 9.97 43.68 23.85
C GLU A 850 9.66 45.18 23.79
N LEU A 851 9.68 45.84 24.96
CA LEU A 851 9.51 47.29 25.04
C LEU A 851 10.78 48.00 24.65
N VAL A 852 10.73 48.77 23.56
CA VAL A 852 11.77 49.75 23.22
C VAL A 852 11.61 50.95 24.15
N ILE A 853 12.38 50.97 25.24
CA ILE A 853 12.50 52.16 26.10
C ILE A 853 13.60 53.05 25.50
N ASN A 854 13.21 54.24 25.05
CA ASN A 854 14.16 55.32 24.72
C ASN A 854 14.70 56.00 25.98
#